data_AF-A0AAV1L642-F1
#
_entry.id   AF-A0AAV1L642-F1
#
_cell.length_a   1.000
_cell.length_b   1.000
_cell.length_c   1.000
_cell.angle_alpha   90.00
_cell.angle_beta   90.00
_cell.angle_gamma   90.00
#
_symmetry.space_group_name_H-M   'P 1'
#
loop_
_entity.id
_entity.type
_entity.pdbx_description
1 polymer ?
#
loop_
_entity_poly.entity_id
_entity_poly.type
_entity_poly.pdbx_seq_one_letter_code
_entity_poly.pdbx_strand_id
1 'polypeptide(L)'
;MKTQFALTATFLLVFDIVKCTETENIINENSMDTKSIVHKKPTTYIDLLIEDLQDQEWDESEKPCYDQILTVLINVRNSTLWATWIWDSIQFPTGQFYGARYHLGNFDQCLRREWSNDNLIFTQYCLVDITLADTKVDKKITDLNPYDRAERYFHIKTDYNLKFNILSWGVCTPKACQARSVERFVRTLLRISHLGTINPNPKIMVGNCQVTQIPSANSTGLYLLMLGAVLLTVIACAFTYFTSKHLASKSNSIVMKIVSAFDLNSNAADFISVGKDEIKVIHGIRFLTACIVVFLHVIIMNITFRAGNCLDINDSFKQYLGFLSHGSVVVDTYFMMSGLLLMKTIKPETGRTISPFNMLLHRYFRLIWIFIITVLITITASPYLYHGPLWFKFAKVEQDACKKNWWVGFLMLGNYIDTSNICNLVTWYVPADFHLAAVSTIMYWLYQKNRRGGQYFFGLVIIVSLILPGLNTYLNQLSAITVFDFKTVEDIRKYILGSPMYVQSHLRAAPYFIGLIAGYILSVYKPTSYRNVLSLKYSILSFITIITLSATILFMGSAYQFREYNVIESTFFAALIRPIWAGLMAAFILLCVYGTLPHITDFLSWSAFVPLSKLSYGIYMCHFVFAMKITLGLRSPAWYDSLKILQDSIGIVVITGLLNLYIALFIESPLNNLVALALKTKPPKPKQINTNISDTVTLKSDSLKESGINKVATVEGSGFVSMKNEFVKDNAALHFRGLKYIGFNAEVYEGSNKNRVKSQNCTIKEEVCRKDL
;
A
#
# COMPACT_ATOMS: atom_id res chain seq x y z
N MET A 1 3.31 11.69 -25.49
CA MET A 1 3.13 11.80 -26.96
C MET A 1 3.62 10.50 -27.56
N LYS A 2 2.94 9.76 -28.43
CA LYS A 2 1.67 9.82 -29.15
C LYS A 2 1.46 8.36 -29.62
N THR A 3 0.39 7.68 -29.22
CA THR A 3 -0.76 7.28 -30.08
C THR A 3 -0.34 6.59 -31.39
N GLN A 4 -0.56 5.28 -31.54
CA GLN A 4 -1.83 4.58 -31.87
C GLN A 4 -2.08 4.43 -33.38
N PHE A 5 -2.49 3.20 -33.74
CA PHE A 5 -3.42 2.80 -34.80
C PHE A 5 -2.97 2.74 -36.28
N ALA A 6 -3.65 1.81 -36.97
CA ALA A 6 -3.62 1.43 -38.39
C ALA A 6 -2.57 0.35 -38.76
N LEU A 7 -2.84 -0.70 -39.55
CA LEU A 7 -4.03 -1.11 -40.29
C LEU A 7 -3.86 -2.60 -40.69
N THR A 8 -4.99 -3.25 -40.93
CA THR A 8 -5.21 -4.54 -41.57
C THR A 8 -4.69 -4.70 -43.00
N ALA A 9 -4.44 -5.96 -43.37
CA ALA A 9 -4.45 -6.56 -44.72
C ALA A 9 -3.27 -6.27 -45.67
N THR A 10 -2.48 -7.31 -45.96
CA THR A 10 -2.18 -7.85 -47.31
C THR A 10 -1.27 -9.07 -47.13
N PHE A 11 -1.74 -10.29 -47.36
CA PHE A 11 -0.92 -11.41 -47.87
C PHE A 11 -1.84 -12.57 -48.28
N LEU A 12 -2.12 -12.63 -49.57
CA LEU A 12 -2.59 -13.82 -50.30
C LEU A 12 -1.44 -14.30 -51.18
N LEU A 13 -1.45 -15.60 -51.48
CA LEU A 13 -0.50 -16.39 -52.29
C LEU A 13 0.73 -16.82 -51.46
N VAL A 14 0.87 -18.09 -51.04
CA VAL A 14 0.96 -19.30 -51.87
C VAL A 14 0.36 -20.49 -51.12
N PHE A 15 -0.67 -21.10 -51.70
CA PHE A 15 -1.12 -22.45 -51.34
C PHE A 15 -0.26 -23.45 -52.13
N ASP A 16 0.59 -24.21 -51.44
CA ASP A 16 1.06 -25.50 -51.96
C ASP A 16 0.19 -26.60 -51.33
N ILE A 17 -0.58 -27.24 -52.19
CA ILE A 17 -1.45 -28.37 -51.92
C ILE A 17 -0.55 -29.60 -51.78
N VAL A 18 -0.44 -30.13 -50.56
CA VAL A 18 0.10 -31.48 -50.35
C VAL A 18 -0.96 -32.47 -50.83
N LYS A 19 -0.76 -33.01 -52.04
CA LYS A 19 -1.47 -34.21 -52.53
C LYS A 19 -0.98 -35.42 -51.74
N CYS A 20 -1.85 -36.03 -50.94
CA CYS A 20 -1.66 -37.41 -50.48
C CYS A 20 -1.89 -38.34 -51.68
N THR A 21 -0.82 -38.98 -52.16
CA THR A 21 -0.90 -40.16 -53.03
C THR A 21 -1.17 -41.39 -52.17
N GLU A 22 -2.31 -42.04 -52.38
CA GLU A 22 -2.55 -43.41 -51.94
C GLU A 22 -1.61 -44.35 -52.71
N THR A 23 -0.72 -45.03 -51.98
CA THR A 23 -0.04 -46.23 -52.48
C THR A 23 -0.79 -47.45 -51.97
N GLU A 24 -1.55 -48.11 -52.86
CA GLU A 24 -2.07 -49.46 -52.64
C GLU A 24 -0.89 -50.44 -52.54
N ASN A 25 -0.55 -50.85 -51.32
CA ASN A 25 0.25 -52.04 -51.10
C ASN A 25 -0.70 -53.22 -50.91
N ILE A 26 -0.76 -54.08 -51.93
CA ILE A 26 -1.36 -55.41 -51.87
C ILE A 26 -0.54 -56.23 -50.85
N ILE A 27 -1.10 -56.44 -49.66
CA ILE A 27 -0.58 -57.41 -48.69
C ILE A 27 -1.41 -58.67 -48.84
N ASN A 28 -0.74 -59.75 -49.28
CA ASN A 28 -1.28 -61.10 -49.39
C ASN A 28 -1.96 -61.54 -48.08
N GLU A 29 -3.21 -61.97 -48.20
CA GLU A 29 -3.89 -62.79 -47.20
C GLU A 29 -3.10 -64.09 -47.00
N ASN A 30 -2.47 -64.23 -45.84
CA ASN A 30 -2.19 -65.53 -45.27
C ASN A 30 -2.69 -65.53 -43.83
N SER A 31 -3.55 -66.51 -43.58
CA SER A 31 -4.22 -66.87 -42.33
C SER A 31 -3.39 -66.58 -41.07
N MET A 32 -3.91 -65.73 -40.19
CA MET A 32 -3.53 -65.70 -38.78
C MET A 32 -4.78 -65.77 -37.92
N ASP A 33 -4.78 -66.78 -37.05
CA ASP A 33 -5.80 -67.13 -36.08
C ASP A 33 -6.45 -65.93 -35.40
N THR A 34 -7.79 -65.91 -35.43
CA THR A 34 -8.63 -65.05 -34.61
C THR A 34 -8.56 -65.51 -33.14
N LYS A 35 -7.46 -65.18 -32.45
CA LYS A 35 -7.50 -65.10 -30.99
C LYS A 35 -8.27 -63.84 -30.62
N SER A 36 -9.38 -64.00 -29.91
CA SER A 36 -10.16 -62.90 -29.35
C SER A 36 -9.25 -62.00 -28.51
N ILE A 37 -8.88 -60.84 -29.06
CA ILE A 37 -8.29 -59.77 -28.26
C ILE A 37 -9.43 -59.26 -27.39
N VAL A 38 -9.51 -59.76 -26.15
CA VAL A 38 -10.29 -59.10 -25.11
C VAL A 38 -9.73 -57.69 -25.02
N HIS A 39 -10.47 -56.70 -25.51
CA HIS A 39 -10.15 -55.29 -25.32
C HIS A 39 -10.22 -55.00 -23.81
N LYS A 40 -9.12 -55.26 -23.10
CA LYS A 40 -8.96 -54.86 -21.71
C LYS A 40 -9.06 -53.34 -21.73
N LYS A 41 -10.10 -52.80 -21.06
CA LYS A 41 -10.34 -51.36 -20.96
C LYS A 41 -9.02 -50.70 -20.53
N PRO A 42 -8.53 -49.65 -21.21
CA PRO A 42 -7.25 -49.05 -20.87
C PRO A 42 -7.30 -48.57 -19.42
N THR A 43 -6.31 -48.99 -18.62
CA THR A 43 -6.17 -48.58 -17.21
C THR A 43 -6.06 -47.07 -17.15
N THR A 44 -7.02 -46.43 -16.50
CA THR A 44 -7.03 -44.99 -16.27
C THR A 44 -6.16 -44.65 -15.06
N TYR A 45 -5.72 -43.41 -14.93
CA TYR A 45 -4.96 -42.99 -13.74
C TYR A 45 -5.80 -43.08 -12.44
N ILE A 46 -7.13 -42.98 -12.54
CA ILE A 46 -8.05 -43.22 -11.41
C ILE A 46 -7.97 -44.68 -10.96
N ASP A 47 -7.78 -45.62 -11.89
CA ASP A 47 -7.63 -47.03 -11.57
C ASP A 47 -6.36 -47.29 -10.77
N LEU A 48 -5.25 -46.66 -11.16
CA LEU A 48 -3.98 -46.74 -10.43
C LEU A 48 -4.07 -46.13 -9.02
N LEU A 49 -4.83 -45.04 -8.86
CA LEU A 49 -5.07 -44.44 -7.54
C LEU A 49 -5.87 -45.34 -6.62
N ILE A 50 -6.91 -45.99 -7.17
CA ILE A 50 -7.74 -46.93 -6.39
C ILE A 50 -6.89 -48.11 -5.94
N GLU A 51 -6.05 -48.66 -6.83
CA GLU A 51 -5.14 -49.76 -6.52
C GLU A 51 -4.11 -49.36 -5.43
N ASP A 52 -3.39 -48.23 -5.59
CA ASP A 52 -2.40 -47.77 -4.59
C ASP A 52 -3.04 -47.44 -3.23
N LEU A 53 -4.30 -47.00 -3.19
CA LEU A 53 -5.02 -46.78 -1.93
C LEU A 53 -5.46 -48.09 -1.25
N GLN A 54 -5.85 -49.10 -2.03
CA GLN A 54 -6.27 -50.41 -1.53
C GLN A 54 -5.10 -51.23 -0.99
N ASP A 55 -3.91 -51.05 -1.56
CA ASP A 55 -2.68 -51.71 -1.13
C ASP A 55 -2.09 -51.11 0.17
N GLN A 56 -2.57 -49.94 0.60
CA GLN A 56 -2.13 -49.29 1.83
C GLN A 56 -2.81 -49.85 3.07
N GLU A 57 -2.06 -49.99 4.17
CA GLU A 57 -2.62 -50.30 5.49
C GLU A 57 -3.18 -49.04 6.17
N TRP A 58 -4.48 -49.07 6.50
CA TRP A 58 -5.22 -47.97 7.15
C TRP A 58 -5.62 -48.35 8.58
N ASP A 59 -5.39 -47.44 9.53
CA ASP A 59 -5.80 -47.64 10.92
C ASP A 59 -7.34 -47.56 11.04
N GLU A 60 -7.94 -48.19 12.06
CA GLU A 60 -9.40 -48.18 12.25
C GLU A 60 -9.99 -46.77 12.33
N SER A 61 -9.26 -45.82 12.94
CA SER A 61 -9.66 -44.42 13.02
C SER A 61 -9.68 -43.69 11.67
N GLU A 62 -8.94 -44.20 10.68
CA GLU A 62 -8.83 -43.61 9.34
C GLU A 62 -9.80 -44.25 8.34
N LYS A 63 -10.36 -45.42 8.68
CA LYS A 63 -11.29 -46.19 7.84
C LYS A 63 -12.48 -45.39 7.29
N PRO A 64 -13.16 -44.51 8.08
CA PRO A 64 -14.24 -43.69 7.55
C PRO A 64 -13.81 -42.72 6.43
N CYS A 65 -12.58 -42.20 6.50
CA CYS A 65 -12.02 -41.35 5.46
C CYS A 65 -11.67 -42.18 4.21
N TYR A 66 -11.00 -43.31 4.41
CA TYR A 66 -10.64 -44.25 3.34
C TYR A 66 -11.88 -44.69 2.53
N ASP A 67 -12.92 -45.18 3.21
CA ASP A 67 -14.15 -45.66 2.56
C ASP A 67 -14.83 -44.54 1.75
N GLN A 68 -14.84 -43.31 2.27
CA GLN A 68 -15.41 -42.15 1.57
C GLN A 68 -14.55 -41.72 0.37
N ILE A 69 -13.22 -41.70 0.48
CA ILE A 69 -12.31 -41.42 -0.65
C ILE A 69 -12.49 -42.47 -1.74
N LEU A 70 -12.51 -43.76 -1.38
CA LEU A 70 -12.71 -44.86 -2.33
C LEU A 70 -14.08 -44.73 -3.02
N THR A 71 -15.12 -44.40 -2.26
CA THR A 71 -16.45 -44.14 -2.81
C THR A 71 -16.43 -43.00 -3.82
N VAL A 72 -15.75 -41.88 -3.52
CA VAL A 72 -15.56 -40.77 -4.48
C VAL A 72 -14.86 -41.28 -5.74
N LEU A 73 -13.72 -41.95 -5.62
CA LEU A 73 -12.93 -42.42 -6.77
C LEU A 73 -13.69 -43.42 -7.67
N ILE A 74 -14.41 -44.37 -7.09
CA ILE A 74 -15.26 -45.31 -7.85
C ILE A 74 -16.34 -44.55 -8.62
N ASN A 75 -16.93 -43.53 -8.01
CA ASN A 75 -17.97 -42.71 -8.62
C ASN A 75 -17.40 -41.71 -9.65
N VAL A 76 -16.15 -41.29 -9.53
CA VAL A 76 -15.40 -40.56 -10.57
C VAL A 76 -15.13 -41.46 -11.77
N ARG A 77 -14.67 -42.71 -11.54
CA ARG A 77 -14.51 -43.73 -12.59
C ARG A 77 -15.81 -43.96 -13.36
N ASN A 78 -16.95 -43.95 -12.66
CA ASN A 78 -18.28 -44.06 -13.25
C ASN A 78 -18.84 -42.75 -13.83
N SER A 79 -18.05 -41.67 -13.85
CA SER A 79 -18.43 -40.35 -14.38
C SER A 79 -19.70 -39.76 -13.74
N THR A 80 -19.93 -40.04 -12.46
CA THR A 80 -21.08 -39.46 -11.73
C THR A 80 -20.81 -37.99 -11.39
N LEU A 81 -21.83 -37.14 -11.56
CA LEU A 81 -21.67 -35.69 -11.46
C LEU A 81 -21.15 -35.22 -10.09
N TRP A 82 -21.71 -35.76 -8.99
CA TRP A 82 -21.34 -35.31 -7.64
C TRP A 82 -19.89 -35.64 -7.28
N ALA A 83 -19.40 -36.82 -7.68
CA ALA A 83 -18.05 -37.25 -7.37
C ALA A 83 -17.04 -36.56 -8.29
N THR A 84 -17.37 -36.41 -9.58
CA THR A 84 -16.56 -35.64 -10.53
C THR A 84 -16.47 -34.17 -10.12
N TRP A 85 -17.54 -33.58 -9.56
CA TRP A 85 -17.50 -32.22 -9.03
C TRP A 85 -16.49 -32.06 -7.87
N ILE A 86 -16.46 -33.00 -6.94
CA ILE A 86 -15.46 -33.00 -5.85
C ILE A 86 -14.06 -33.17 -6.43
N TRP A 87 -13.90 -34.12 -7.36
CA TRP A 87 -12.61 -34.44 -7.98
C TRP A 87 -12.03 -33.28 -8.79
N ASP A 88 -12.84 -32.63 -9.62
CA ASP A 88 -12.46 -31.50 -10.46
C ASP A 88 -12.00 -30.27 -9.64
N SER A 89 -12.41 -30.18 -8.37
CA SER A 89 -11.89 -29.14 -7.47
C SER A 89 -10.40 -29.33 -7.13
N ILE A 90 -9.85 -30.53 -7.31
CA ILE A 90 -8.45 -30.88 -7.05
C ILE A 90 -7.67 -30.72 -8.35
N GLN A 91 -6.83 -29.69 -8.44
CA GLN A 91 -5.93 -29.48 -9.58
C GLN A 91 -4.52 -29.92 -9.22
N PHE A 92 -3.90 -30.76 -10.04
CA PHE A 92 -2.51 -31.15 -9.84
C PHE A 92 -1.56 -29.93 -9.92
N PRO A 93 -0.48 -29.90 -9.11
CA PRO A 93 0.50 -28.83 -9.19
C PRO A 93 1.15 -28.73 -10.58
N THR A 94 1.33 -27.51 -11.09
CA THR A 94 1.96 -27.25 -12.40
C THR A 94 2.81 -25.99 -12.35
N GLY A 95 3.92 -25.94 -13.09
CA GLY A 95 4.77 -24.72 -13.14
C GLY A 95 5.77 -24.60 -12.00
N GLN A 96 6.01 -25.68 -11.24
CA GLN A 96 6.96 -25.69 -10.11
C GLN A 96 8.38 -25.27 -10.53
N PHE A 97 8.82 -25.69 -11.72
CA PHE A 97 10.11 -25.29 -12.30
C PHE A 97 10.18 -23.79 -12.64
N TYR A 98 9.02 -23.14 -12.83
CA TYR A 98 8.95 -21.69 -13.03
C TYR A 98 8.73 -20.92 -11.70
N GLY A 99 8.82 -21.63 -10.57
CA GLY A 99 8.62 -21.07 -9.24
C GLY A 99 7.15 -20.86 -8.86
N ALA A 100 6.21 -21.59 -9.45
CA ALA A 100 4.85 -21.64 -8.93
C ALA A 100 4.88 -22.23 -7.51
N ARG A 101 4.30 -21.55 -6.52
CA ARG A 101 4.35 -21.98 -5.10
C ARG A 101 2.99 -22.35 -4.53
N TYR A 102 1.92 -21.69 -4.97
CA TYR A 102 0.57 -21.97 -4.51
C TYR A 102 -0.20 -22.67 -5.62
N HIS A 103 -0.83 -23.82 -5.32
CA HIS A 103 -1.72 -24.56 -6.19
C HIS A 103 -3.03 -24.76 -5.44
N LEU A 104 -3.96 -23.81 -5.58
CA LEU A 104 -5.09 -23.69 -4.67
C LEU A 104 -6.30 -24.55 -5.06
N GLY A 105 -6.31 -25.14 -6.26
CA GLY A 105 -7.49 -25.81 -6.81
C GLY A 105 -8.71 -24.90 -6.84
N ASN A 106 -9.90 -25.47 -6.98
CA ASN A 106 -11.14 -24.72 -6.89
C ASN A 106 -11.70 -24.77 -5.47
N PHE A 107 -11.25 -23.83 -4.63
CA PHE A 107 -11.65 -23.69 -3.23
C PHE A 107 -13.17 -23.62 -3.03
N ASP A 108 -13.86 -22.78 -3.81
CA ASP A 108 -15.30 -22.58 -3.63
C ASP A 108 -16.09 -23.81 -4.08
N GLN A 109 -15.68 -24.48 -5.17
CA GLN A 109 -16.30 -25.73 -5.64
C GLN A 109 -16.18 -26.86 -4.61
N CYS A 110 -15.02 -26.99 -3.96
CA CYS A 110 -14.81 -28.00 -2.92
C CYS A 110 -15.77 -27.81 -1.74
N LEU A 111 -16.01 -26.56 -1.32
CA LEU A 111 -16.84 -26.27 -0.15
C LEU A 111 -18.33 -26.10 -0.49
N ARG A 112 -18.68 -25.82 -1.75
CA ARG A 112 -20.07 -25.58 -2.16
C ARG A 112 -20.88 -26.88 -2.08
N ARG A 113 -21.97 -26.84 -1.30
CA ARG A 113 -22.94 -27.94 -1.22
C ARG A 113 -24.04 -27.73 -2.25
N GLU A 114 -23.88 -28.31 -3.43
CA GLU A 114 -24.92 -28.26 -4.47
C GLU A 114 -25.99 -29.34 -4.24
N TRP A 115 -25.61 -30.49 -3.67
CA TRP A 115 -26.51 -31.59 -3.40
C TRP A 115 -26.81 -31.70 -1.90
N SER A 116 -28.06 -31.44 -1.52
CA SER A 116 -28.47 -31.37 -0.10
C SER A 116 -28.93 -32.71 0.51
N ASN A 117 -28.98 -33.80 -0.27
CA ASN A 117 -29.45 -35.08 0.24
C ASN A 117 -28.56 -35.59 1.38
N ASP A 118 -29.16 -36.06 2.47
CA ASP A 118 -28.47 -36.44 3.72
C ASP A 118 -27.48 -37.61 3.59
N ASN A 119 -27.47 -38.29 2.44
CA ASN A 119 -26.59 -39.43 2.16
C ASN A 119 -25.31 -39.07 1.39
N LEU A 120 -25.09 -37.79 1.04
CA LEU A 120 -23.90 -37.37 0.27
C LEU A 120 -22.74 -36.93 1.17
N ILE A 121 -21.52 -37.16 0.68
CA ILE A 121 -20.27 -36.95 1.43
C ILE A 121 -20.05 -35.46 1.69
N PHE A 122 -19.90 -35.09 2.97
CA PHE A 122 -19.46 -33.77 3.36
C PHE A 122 -17.97 -33.60 3.05
N THR A 123 -17.59 -32.50 2.44
CA THR A 123 -16.21 -32.17 2.08
C THR A 123 -15.57 -31.18 3.04
N GLN A 124 -14.24 -31.14 3.00
CA GLN A 124 -13.39 -30.13 3.59
C GLN A 124 -12.23 -29.80 2.64
N TYR A 125 -11.84 -28.54 2.62
CA TYR A 125 -10.68 -28.05 1.87
C TYR A 125 -9.46 -27.99 2.78
N CYS A 126 -8.39 -28.69 2.44
CA CYS A 126 -7.14 -28.68 3.20
C CYS A 126 -6.03 -28.03 2.36
N LEU A 127 -5.32 -27.06 2.93
CA LEU A 127 -4.09 -26.52 2.35
C LEU A 127 -2.90 -27.27 2.94
N VAL A 128 -2.13 -27.94 2.09
CA VAL A 128 -1.06 -28.86 2.47
C VAL A 128 0.27 -28.31 1.97
N ASP A 129 1.25 -28.19 2.86
CA ASP A 129 2.61 -27.76 2.51
C ASP A 129 3.48 -28.97 2.22
N ILE A 130 4.08 -29.00 1.03
CA ILE A 130 4.88 -30.12 0.53
C ILE A 130 6.31 -29.63 0.33
N THR A 131 7.26 -30.35 0.91
CA THR A 131 8.70 -30.16 0.69
C THR A 131 9.23 -31.33 -0.13
N LEU A 132 9.58 -31.04 -1.39
CA LEU A 132 10.02 -32.01 -2.39
C LEU A 132 11.48 -32.45 -2.21
N ALA A 133 12.30 -31.67 -1.54
CA ALA A 133 13.73 -31.94 -1.36
C ALA A 133 14.22 -31.33 -0.05
N ASP A 134 15.20 -31.97 0.61
CA ASP A 134 15.76 -31.47 1.85
C ASP A 134 16.36 -30.08 1.72
N THR A 135 16.30 -29.31 2.81
CA THR A 135 16.72 -27.89 2.86
C THR A 135 18.23 -27.65 2.74
N LYS A 136 19.05 -28.69 2.58
CA LYS A 136 20.48 -28.57 2.25
C LYS A 136 20.61 -28.19 0.77
N VAL A 137 20.35 -26.91 0.52
CA VAL A 137 20.39 -26.29 -0.80
C VAL A 137 21.79 -25.75 -1.02
N ASP A 138 22.60 -26.50 -1.76
CA ASP A 138 24.04 -26.28 -1.82
C ASP A 138 24.51 -25.58 -3.11
N LYS A 139 23.65 -25.47 -4.15
CA LYS A 139 24.04 -25.02 -5.50
C LYS A 139 23.21 -23.85 -6.05
N LYS A 140 23.84 -23.05 -6.92
CA LYS A 140 23.20 -21.91 -7.61
C LYS A 140 22.57 -22.33 -8.95
N ILE A 141 21.59 -21.55 -9.41
CA ILE A 141 20.88 -21.81 -10.67
C ILE A 141 21.79 -21.75 -11.91
N THR A 142 22.95 -21.12 -11.81
CA THR A 142 23.95 -21.04 -12.89
C THR A 142 24.65 -22.37 -13.19
N ASP A 143 24.55 -23.36 -12.29
CA ASP A 143 25.28 -24.63 -12.39
C ASP A 143 24.43 -25.74 -13.01
N LEU A 144 23.44 -25.37 -13.83
CA LEU A 144 22.42 -26.25 -14.37
C LEU A 144 22.81 -26.81 -15.74
N ASN A 145 22.79 -28.14 -15.86
CA ASN A 145 22.87 -28.83 -17.14
C ASN A 145 21.47 -29.37 -17.49
N PRO A 146 20.93 -29.12 -18.70
CA PRO A 146 19.61 -29.62 -19.11
C PRO A 146 19.49 -31.16 -19.10
N TYR A 147 20.62 -31.88 -19.11
CA TYR A 147 20.66 -33.33 -19.05
C TYR A 147 20.79 -33.89 -17.62
N ASP A 148 20.87 -33.02 -16.59
CA ASP A 148 20.84 -33.46 -15.20
C ASP A 148 19.46 -34.02 -14.82
N ARG A 149 19.42 -34.85 -13.77
CA ARG A 149 18.15 -35.28 -13.17
C ARG A 149 17.36 -34.06 -12.68
N ALA A 150 16.06 -34.03 -12.98
CA ALA A 150 15.14 -32.97 -12.58
C ALA A 150 15.12 -32.72 -11.05
N GLU A 151 15.34 -33.77 -10.25
CA GLU A 151 15.50 -33.69 -8.79
C GLU A 151 16.54 -32.64 -8.36
N ARG A 152 17.66 -32.54 -9.09
CA ARG A 152 18.74 -31.59 -8.79
C ARG A 152 18.23 -30.14 -8.81
N TYR A 153 17.22 -29.83 -9.62
CA TYR A 153 16.63 -28.49 -9.69
C TYR A 153 16.01 -28.05 -8.34
N PHE A 154 15.50 -29.00 -7.56
CA PHE A 154 14.89 -28.72 -6.26
C PHE A 154 15.91 -28.48 -5.15
N HIS A 155 17.16 -28.91 -5.33
CA HIS A 155 18.27 -28.62 -4.43
C HIS A 155 19.00 -27.32 -4.76
N ILE A 156 18.46 -26.53 -5.68
CA ILE A 156 19.03 -25.26 -6.15
C ILE A 156 18.22 -24.09 -5.59
N LYS A 157 18.91 -22.97 -5.38
CA LYS A 157 18.29 -21.66 -5.15
C LYS A 157 18.80 -20.61 -6.12
N THR A 158 18.03 -19.55 -6.25
CA THR A 158 18.49 -18.32 -6.89
C THR A 158 19.34 -17.48 -5.93
N ASP A 159 19.98 -16.44 -6.48
CA ASP A 159 20.73 -15.44 -5.72
C ASP A 159 19.87 -14.67 -4.69
N TYR A 160 18.54 -14.68 -4.85
CA TYR A 160 17.57 -14.04 -3.94
C TYR A 160 16.89 -15.04 -3.00
N ASN A 161 17.52 -16.21 -2.78
CA ASN A 161 17.01 -17.30 -1.93
C ASN A 161 15.62 -17.82 -2.33
N LEU A 162 15.20 -17.65 -3.59
CA LEU A 162 14.05 -18.38 -4.12
C LEU A 162 14.40 -19.87 -4.14
N LYS A 163 13.51 -20.68 -3.59
CA LYS A 163 13.63 -22.14 -3.58
C LYS A 163 12.49 -22.75 -4.37
N PHE A 164 12.78 -23.82 -5.10
CA PHE A 164 11.80 -24.54 -5.91
C PHE A 164 11.24 -25.78 -5.21
N ASN A 165 11.80 -26.17 -4.05
CA ASN A 165 11.43 -27.40 -3.35
C ASN A 165 10.19 -27.29 -2.45
N ILE A 166 9.55 -26.12 -2.35
CA ILE A 166 8.40 -25.91 -1.48
C ILE A 166 7.19 -25.53 -2.32
N LEU A 167 6.06 -26.17 -2.08
CA LEU A 167 4.77 -25.80 -2.66
C LEU A 167 3.64 -26.01 -1.65
N SER A 168 2.56 -25.25 -1.80
CA SER A 168 1.32 -25.40 -1.05
C SER A 168 0.23 -25.89 -2.00
N TRP A 169 -0.39 -27.03 -1.68
CA TRP A 169 -1.42 -27.65 -2.49
C TRP A 169 -2.77 -27.70 -1.76
N GLY A 170 -3.80 -27.16 -2.39
CA GLY A 170 -5.19 -27.23 -1.98
C GLY A 170 -5.82 -28.54 -2.45
N VAL A 171 -6.25 -29.37 -1.50
CA VAL A 171 -6.93 -30.64 -1.77
C VAL A 171 -8.31 -30.68 -1.12
N CYS A 172 -9.28 -31.20 -1.87
CA CYS A 172 -10.63 -31.44 -1.38
C CYS A 172 -10.72 -32.88 -0.88
N THR A 173 -11.13 -33.06 0.37
CA THR A 173 -11.25 -34.39 0.98
C THR A 173 -12.58 -34.51 1.72
N PRO A 174 -13.04 -35.73 2.00
CA PRO A 174 -14.17 -35.91 2.91
C PRO A 174 -13.90 -35.32 4.30
N LYS A 175 -14.93 -34.79 4.95
CA LYS A 175 -14.88 -34.20 6.31
C LYS A 175 -14.46 -35.23 7.37
N ALA A 176 -14.68 -36.51 7.11
CA ALA A 176 -14.25 -37.60 7.98
C ALA A 176 -12.72 -37.73 8.05
N CYS A 177 -11.98 -37.13 7.11
CA CYS A 177 -10.53 -37.23 7.05
C CYS A 177 -9.84 -36.40 8.14
N GLN A 178 -8.92 -37.05 8.85
CA GLN A 178 -8.01 -36.40 9.78
C GLN A 178 -6.73 -35.98 9.05
N ALA A 179 -5.89 -35.16 9.68
CA ALA A 179 -4.65 -34.66 9.06
C ALA A 179 -3.75 -35.79 8.52
N ARG A 180 -3.61 -36.90 9.24
CA ARG A 180 -2.82 -38.07 8.82
C ARG A 180 -3.40 -38.75 7.58
N SER A 181 -4.73 -38.89 7.50
CA SER A 181 -5.41 -39.50 6.37
C SER A 181 -5.31 -38.63 5.11
N VAL A 182 -5.39 -37.31 5.28
CA VAL A 182 -5.14 -36.34 4.20
C VAL A 182 -3.70 -36.45 3.71
N GLU A 183 -2.72 -36.59 4.61
CA GLU A 183 -1.31 -36.78 4.24
C GLU A 183 -1.11 -38.01 3.36
N ARG A 184 -1.67 -39.17 3.75
CA ARG A 184 -1.63 -40.42 2.98
C ARG A 184 -2.26 -40.26 1.60
N PHE A 185 -3.44 -39.63 1.54
CA PHE A 185 -4.14 -39.38 0.28
C PHE A 185 -3.31 -38.47 -0.65
N VAL A 186 -2.78 -37.36 -0.14
CA VAL A 186 -1.91 -36.45 -0.90
C VAL A 186 -0.65 -37.15 -1.40
N ARG A 187 -0.03 -38.01 -0.58
CA ARG A 187 1.13 -38.82 -0.98
C ARG A 187 0.80 -39.74 -2.16
N THR A 188 -0.35 -40.39 -2.12
CA THR A 188 -0.87 -41.24 -3.21
C THR A 188 -1.06 -40.41 -4.50
N LEU A 189 -1.69 -39.24 -4.39
CA LEU A 189 -1.85 -38.32 -5.52
C LEU A 189 -0.51 -37.82 -6.07
N LEU A 190 0.49 -37.57 -5.21
CA LEU A 190 1.81 -37.13 -5.67
C LEU A 190 2.56 -38.24 -6.42
N ARG A 191 2.46 -39.50 -5.96
CA ARG A 191 3.14 -40.66 -6.60
C ARG A 191 2.74 -40.84 -8.06
N ILE A 192 1.48 -40.63 -8.38
CA ILE A 192 0.97 -40.72 -9.77
C ILE A 192 1.27 -39.48 -10.61
N SER A 193 1.72 -38.38 -9.98
CA SER A 193 2.06 -37.13 -10.67
C SER A 193 3.53 -37.14 -11.11
N HIS A 194 3.88 -36.22 -12.01
CA HIS A 194 5.29 -36.02 -12.40
C HIS A 194 6.21 -35.66 -11.22
N LEU A 195 5.67 -35.14 -10.11
CA LEU A 195 6.43 -34.85 -8.90
C LEU A 195 6.78 -36.11 -8.10
N GLY A 196 5.99 -37.19 -8.23
CA GLY A 196 6.27 -38.48 -7.60
C GLY A 196 7.51 -39.15 -8.17
N THR A 197 7.78 -38.94 -9.46
CA THR A 197 9.02 -39.40 -10.13
C THR A 197 10.26 -38.67 -9.61
N ILE A 198 10.10 -37.44 -9.10
CA ILE A 198 11.19 -36.63 -8.56
C ILE A 198 11.52 -37.05 -7.13
N ASN A 199 10.50 -37.06 -6.25
CA ASN A 199 10.65 -37.53 -4.88
C ASN A 199 9.41 -38.37 -4.50
N PRO A 200 9.56 -39.69 -4.34
CA PRO A 200 8.45 -40.57 -3.99
C PRO A 200 7.99 -40.43 -2.54
N ASN A 201 8.82 -39.84 -1.67
CA ASN A 201 8.57 -39.66 -0.24
C ASN A 201 8.83 -38.21 0.20
N PRO A 202 8.05 -37.23 -0.31
CA PRO A 202 8.19 -35.85 0.11
C PRO A 202 7.70 -35.67 1.55
N LYS A 203 8.20 -34.62 2.22
CA LYS A 203 7.68 -34.23 3.53
C LYS A 203 6.39 -33.44 3.33
N ILE A 204 5.29 -33.95 3.87
CA ILE A 204 3.95 -33.38 3.73
C ILE A 204 3.50 -32.88 5.09
N MET A 205 3.07 -31.62 5.16
CA MET A 205 2.53 -30.99 6.35
C MET A 205 1.10 -30.51 6.06
N VAL A 206 0.12 -31.16 6.67
CA VAL A 206 -1.29 -30.80 6.49
C VAL A 206 -1.61 -29.62 7.41
N GLY A 207 -1.95 -28.47 6.81
CA GLY A 207 -2.41 -27.30 7.54
C GLY A 207 -3.85 -27.42 8.01
N ASN A 208 -4.42 -26.30 8.48
CA ASN A 208 -5.82 -26.27 8.89
C ASN A 208 -6.76 -26.52 7.71
N CYS A 209 -7.64 -27.52 7.84
CA CYS A 209 -8.71 -27.76 6.89
C CYS A 209 -9.92 -26.87 7.19
N GLN A 210 -10.56 -26.38 6.13
CA GLN A 210 -11.76 -25.57 6.16
C GLN A 210 -12.95 -26.43 5.75
N VAL A 211 -14.04 -26.35 6.49
CA VAL A 211 -15.33 -26.95 6.11
C VAL A 211 -16.28 -25.85 5.65
N THR A 212 -17.36 -26.22 4.97
CA THR A 212 -18.48 -25.30 4.70
C THR A 212 -19.09 -24.86 6.02
N GLN A 213 -18.52 -23.83 6.62
CA GLN A 213 -19.05 -23.17 7.79
C GLN A 213 -19.36 -21.73 7.37
N ILE A 214 -20.64 -21.38 7.54
CA ILE A 214 -21.02 -20.01 7.89
C ILE A 214 -20.05 -19.62 9.02
N PRO A 215 -19.27 -18.53 8.89
CA PRO A 215 -18.24 -18.19 9.86
C PRO A 215 -18.81 -18.29 11.28
N SER A 216 -18.35 -19.30 12.02
CA SER A 216 -18.66 -19.50 13.45
C SER A 216 -17.92 -18.47 14.32
N ALA A 217 -17.26 -17.49 13.70
CA ALA A 217 -16.80 -16.31 14.38
C ALA A 217 -18.00 -15.64 15.04
N ASN A 218 -17.83 -15.23 16.31
CA ASN A 218 -18.81 -14.45 17.04
C ASN A 218 -19.10 -13.13 16.27
N SER A 219 -20.11 -13.15 15.40
CA SER A 219 -20.51 -12.07 14.49
C SER A 219 -20.98 -10.83 15.24
N THR A 220 -21.30 -11.00 16.52
CA THR A 220 -21.61 -9.93 17.47
C THR A 220 -20.62 -8.77 17.37
N GLY A 221 -19.30 -9.04 17.30
CA GLY A 221 -18.30 -7.98 17.20
C GLY A 221 -18.43 -7.14 15.93
N LEU A 222 -18.69 -7.77 14.78
CA LEU A 222 -18.89 -7.07 13.51
C LEU A 222 -20.21 -6.29 13.51
N TYR A 223 -21.30 -6.90 13.98
CA TYR A 223 -22.60 -6.20 14.07
C TYR A 223 -22.55 -5.01 15.03
N LEU A 224 -21.84 -5.13 16.16
CA LEU A 224 -21.62 -4.00 17.07
C LEU A 224 -20.78 -2.89 16.42
N LEU A 225 -19.75 -3.23 15.64
CA LEU A 225 -18.96 -2.25 14.89
C LEU A 225 -19.83 -1.51 13.86
N MET A 226 -20.64 -2.24 13.09
CA MET A 226 -21.57 -1.66 12.11
C MET A 226 -22.64 -0.80 12.78
N LEU A 227 -23.24 -1.29 13.86
CA LEU A 227 -24.23 -0.56 14.64
C LEU A 227 -23.65 0.73 15.22
N GLY A 228 -22.42 0.68 15.76
CA GLY A 228 -21.70 1.84 16.26
C GLY A 228 -21.44 2.88 15.17
N ALA A 229 -21.03 2.45 13.97
CA ALA A 229 -20.84 3.33 12.83
C ALA A 229 -22.15 4.01 12.40
N VAL A 230 -23.25 3.25 12.32
CA VAL A 230 -24.58 3.79 12.01
C VAL A 230 -25.01 4.79 13.08
N LEU A 231 -24.87 4.46 14.36
CA LEU A 231 -25.23 5.34 15.47
C LEU A 231 -24.44 6.65 15.45
N LEU A 232 -23.13 6.60 15.25
CA LEU A 232 -22.28 7.80 15.14
C LEU A 232 -22.67 8.66 13.94
N THR A 233 -23.06 8.03 12.82
CA THR A 233 -23.56 8.75 11.63
C THR A 233 -24.86 9.47 11.95
N VAL A 234 -25.82 8.78 12.59
CA VAL A 234 -27.11 9.37 13.00
C VAL A 234 -26.90 10.52 13.98
N ILE A 235 -26.03 10.36 14.98
CA ILE A 235 -25.70 11.41 15.96
C ILE A 235 -25.10 12.63 15.24
N ALA A 236 -24.10 12.44 14.38
CA ALA A 236 -23.46 13.53 13.66
C ALA A 236 -24.45 14.29 12.76
N CYS A 237 -25.31 13.57 12.03
CA CYS A 237 -26.36 14.19 11.21
C CYS A 237 -27.38 14.95 12.05
N ALA A 238 -27.87 14.36 13.15
CA ALA A 238 -28.83 15.00 14.05
C ALA A 238 -28.26 16.27 14.72
N PHE A 239 -27.00 16.21 15.18
CA PHE A 239 -26.33 17.35 15.82
C PHE A 239 -25.99 18.45 14.82
N THR A 240 -25.64 18.08 13.58
CA THR A 240 -25.46 19.05 12.48
C THR A 240 -26.77 19.77 12.15
N TYR A 241 -27.89 19.03 12.03
CA TYR A 241 -29.22 19.60 11.82
C TYR A 241 -29.66 20.51 12.98
N PHE A 242 -29.42 20.09 14.22
CA PHE A 242 -29.73 20.89 15.39
C PHE A 242 -28.89 22.19 15.42
N THR A 243 -27.60 22.10 15.11
CA THR A 243 -26.69 23.24 15.05
C THR A 243 -27.12 24.23 13.97
N SER A 244 -27.49 23.75 12.77
CA SER A 244 -27.93 24.61 11.67
C SER A 244 -29.21 25.39 11.99
N LYS A 245 -30.17 24.76 12.68
CA LYS A 245 -31.44 25.39 13.09
C LYS A 245 -31.26 26.39 14.24
N HIS A 246 -30.34 26.13 15.17
CA HIS A 246 -30.12 26.95 16.37
C HIS A 246 -28.89 27.86 16.29
N LEU A 247 -28.40 28.16 15.08
CA LEU A 247 -27.18 28.94 14.82
C LEU A 247 -27.18 30.33 15.49
N ALA A 248 -28.37 30.93 15.70
CA ALA A 248 -28.57 32.22 16.36
C ALA A 248 -28.58 32.15 17.90
N SER A 249 -28.85 30.98 18.47
CA SER A 249 -28.83 30.72 19.92
C SER A 249 -27.48 30.11 20.32
N LYS A 250 -26.38 30.88 20.21
CA LYS A 250 -25.09 30.53 20.82
C LYS A 250 -25.17 30.65 22.35
N SER A 251 -26.01 29.82 22.96
CA SER A 251 -25.98 29.61 24.40
C SER A 251 -24.61 29.03 24.79
N ASN A 252 -23.98 29.60 25.82
CA ASN A 252 -22.68 29.16 26.36
C ASN A 252 -22.73 27.80 27.08
N SER A 253 -23.88 27.11 27.05
CA SER A 253 -24.09 25.80 27.66
C SER A 253 -23.07 24.77 27.19
N ILE A 254 -22.63 23.93 28.12
CA ILE A 254 -21.74 22.77 27.84
C ILE A 254 -22.39 21.84 26.81
N VAL A 255 -23.72 21.69 26.85
CA VAL A 255 -24.48 20.87 25.90
C VAL A 255 -24.29 21.38 24.48
N MET A 256 -24.40 22.69 24.24
CA MET A 256 -24.18 23.27 22.91
C MET A 256 -22.74 23.07 22.42
N LYS A 257 -21.75 23.10 23.32
CA LYS A 257 -20.35 22.83 22.96
C LYS A 257 -20.14 21.38 22.54
N ILE A 258 -20.77 20.43 23.24
CA ILE A 258 -20.75 19.00 22.87
C ILE A 258 -21.43 18.79 21.52
N VAL A 259 -22.61 19.38 21.31
CA VAL A 259 -23.34 19.27 20.03
C VAL A 259 -22.51 19.85 18.88
N SER A 260 -21.90 21.03 19.06
CA SER A 260 -21.01 21.63 18.06
C SER A 260 -19.73 20.83 17.79
N ALA A 261 -19.32 19.91 18.67
CA ALA A 261 -18.15 19.06 18.43
C ALA A 261 -18.40 18.07 17.27
N PHE A 262 -19.65 17.63 17.10
CA PHE A 262 -20.08 16.70 16.04
C PHE A 262 -20.65 17.41 14.80
N ASP A 263 -20.60 18.74 14.73
CA ASP A 263 -21.09 19.48 13.57
C ASP A 263 -20.22 19.18 12.33
N LEU A 264 -20.81 18.48 11.36
CA LEU A 264 -20.14 18.04 10.14
C LEU A 264 -19.71 19.23 9.27
N ASN A 265 -20.46 20.32 9.26
CA ASN A 265 -20.12 21.50 8.45
C ASN A 265 -18.86 22.19 9.00
N SER A 266 -18.79 22.39 10.32
CA SER A 266 -17.59 22.93 10.97
C SER A 266 -16.40 21.98 10.79
N ASN A 267 -16.60 20.68 11.03
CA ASN A 267 -15.52 19.70 10.91
C ASN A 267 -14.99 19.60 9.47
N ALA A 268 -15.87 19.62 8.46
CA ALA A 268 -15.48 19.61 7.05
C ALA A 268 -14.78 20.92 6.63
N ALA A 269 -15.26 22.08 7.11
CA ALA A 269 -14.60 23.35 6.86
C ALA A 269 -13.19 23.40 7.48
N ASP A 270 -13.04 22.96 8.72
CA ASP A 270 -11.74 22.85 9.39
C ASP A 270 -10.83 21.84 8.66
N PHE A 271 -11.40 20.78 8.08
CA PHE A 271 -10.68 19.79 7.29
C PHE A 271 -10.10 20.36 5.99
N ILE A 272 -10.81 21.26 5.31
CA ILE A 272 -10.33 21.89 4.07
C ILE A 272 -9.46 23.12 4.35
N SER A 273 -9.60 23.72 5.55
CA SER A 273 -8.85 24.92 5.92
C SER A 273 -7.33 24.69 6.00
N VAL A 274 -6.59 25.74 5.63
CA VAL A 274 -5.13 25.84 5.76
C VAL A 274 -4.81 26.87 6.83
N GLY A 275 -4.00 26.49 7.81
CA GLY A 275 -3.54 27.40 8.86
C GLY A 275 -2.60 28.47 8.31
N LYS A 276 -2.69 29.70 8.85
CA LYS A 276 -1.86 30.84 8.41
C LYS A 276 -0.35 30.59 8.57
N ASP A 277 0.00 29.81 9.59
CA ASP A 277 1.39 29.46 9.90
C ASP A 277 1.80 28.10 9.30
N GLU A 278 0.99 27.41 8.49
CA GLU A 278 1.32 26.06 8.00
C GLU A 278 2.35 26.05 6.88
N ILE A 279 3.15 24.98 6.80
CA ILE A 279 4.17 24.79 5.75
C ILE A 279 3.50 24.05 4.60
N LYS A 280 3.05 24.79 3.58
CA LYS A 280 2.20 24.24 2.51
C LYS A 280 2.80 23.01 1.81
N VAL A 281 4.10 23.01 1.53
CA VAL A 281 4.78 21.88 0.87
C VAL A 281 4.77 20.57 1.66
N ILE A 282 4.61 20.62 2.98
CA ILE A 282 4.52 19.42 3.82
C ILE A 282 3.25 18.63 3.48
N HIS A 283 2.17 19.27 3.03
CA HIS A 283 0.95 18.55 2.66
C HIS A 283 1.21 17.59 1.48
N GLY A 284 1.86 18.07 0.42
CA GLY A 284 2.25 17.24 -0.73
C GLY A 284 3.22 16.13 -0.34
N ILE A 285 4.29 16.46 0.39
CA ILE A 285 5.29 15.47 0.84
C ILE A 285 4.62 14.37 1.67
N ARG A 286 3.76 14.75 2.61
CA ARG A 286 3.08 13.82 3.50
C ARG A 286 2.18 12.84 2.75
N PHE A 287 1.36 13.33 1.81
CA PHE A 287 0.49 12.46 1.02
C PHE A 287 1.28 11.55 0.07
N LEU A 288 2.26 12.10 -0.67
CA LEU A 288 3.09 11.31 -1.59
C LEU A 288 3.90 10.23 -0.85
N THR A 289 4.41 10.55 0.35
CA THR A 289 5.07 9.56 1.20
C THR A 289 4.11 8.42 1.58
N ALA A 290 2.84 8.73 1.90
CA ALA A 290 1.82 7.70 2.14
C ALA A 290 1.63 6.79 0.92
N CYS A 291 1.50 7.37 -0.28
CA CYS A 291 1.33 6.61 -1.52
C CYS A 291 2.52 5.67 -1.79
N ILE A 292 3.76 6.16 -1.59
CA ILE A 292 4.97 5.34 -1.75
C ILE A 292 4.97 4.18 -0.75
N VAL A 293 4.59 4.43 0.52
CA VAL A 293 4.49 3.38 1.53
C VAL A 293 3.42 2.34 1.18
N VAL A 294 2.26 2.76 0.67
CA VAL A 294 1.23 1.83 0.19
C VAL A 294 1.77 0.98 -0.95
N PHE A 295 2.38 1.61 -1.95
CA PHE A 295 2.97 0.92 -3.11
C PHE A 295 4.03 -0.12 -2.68
N LEU A 296 4.91 0.24 -1.73
CA LEU A 296 5.91 -0.66 -1.18
C LEU A 296 5.29 -1.91 -0.53
N HIS A 297 4.27 -1.73 0.31
CA HIS A 297 3.61 -2.86 0.95
C HIS A 297 2.83 -3.70 -0.07
N VAL A 298 2.21 -3.11 -1.08
CA VAL A 298 1.54 -3.87 -2.14
C VAL A 298 2.55 -4.74 -2.89
N ILE A 299 3.75 -4.24 -3.21
CA ILE A 299 4.82 -5.07 -3.79
C ILE A 299 5.17 -6.24 -2.87
N ILE A 300 5.45 -5.98 -1.59
CA ILE A 300 5.80 -7.03 -0.62
C ILE A 300 4.70 -8.10 -0.55
N MET A 301 3.44 -7.70 -0.43
CA MET A 301 2.30 -8.62 -0.36
C MET A 301 2.13 -9.41 -1.67
N ASN A 302 2.37 -8.79 -2.82
CA ASN A 302 2.35 -9.50 -4.10
C ASN A 302 3.44 -10.55 -4.17
N ILE A 303 4.67 -10.23 -3.77
CA ILE A 303 5.79 -11.18 -3.75
C ILE A 303 5.49 -12.35 -2.79
N THR A 304 4.93 -12.09 -1.61
CA THR A 304 4.64 -13.13 -0.61
C THR A 304 3.47 -14.04 -1.03
N PHE A 305 2.42 -13.49 -1.65
CA PHE A 305 1.14 -14.20 -1.85
C PHE A 305 0.82 -14.52 -3.31
N ARG A 306 1.34 -13.77 -4.29
CA ARG A 306 1.19 -14.05 -5.72
C ARG A 306 2.43 -14.78 -6.22
N ALA A 307 2.34 -16.10 -6.22
CA ALA A 307 3.46 -16.97 -6.55
C ALA A 307 3.11 -17.91 -7.70
N GLY A 308 2.52 -17.40 -8.78
CA GLY A 308 2.35 -18.15 -10.03
C GLY A 308 3.62 -18.25 -10.86
N ASN A 309 4.50 -17.25 -10.75
CA ASN A 309 5.69 -17.05 -11.59
C ASN A 309 6.85 -16.44 -10.79
N CYS A 310 7.31 -17.12 -9.74
CA CYS A 310 8.36 -16.55 -8.87
C CYS A 310 9.69 -16.32 -9.58
N LEU A 311 9.96 -16.95 -10.72
CA LEU A 311 11.14 -16.61 -11.53
C LEU A 311 11.09 -15.18 -12.09
N ASP A 312 9.94 -14.72 -12.57
CA ASP A 312 9.77 -13.34 -13.05
C ASP A 312 9.94 -12.34 -11.90
N ILE A 313 9.45 -12.71 -10.71
CA ILE A 313 9.64 -11.96 -9.47
C ILE A 313 11.12 -11.91 -9.11
N ASN A 314 11.83 -13.04 -9.22
CA ASN A 314 13.26 -13.15 -8.98
C ASN A 314 14.08 -12.26 -9.92
N ASP A 315 13.71 -12.17 -11.20
CA ASP A 315 14.35 -11.23 -12.12
C ASP A 315 13.97 -9.78 -11.82
N SER A 316 12.74 -9.52 -11.37
CA SER A 316 12.31 -8.20 -10.91
C SER A 316 13.03 -7.75 -9.64
N PHE A 317 13.46 -8.67 -8.77
CA PHE A 317 14.32 -8.33 -7.63
C PHE A 317 15.62 -7.66 -8.09
N LYS A 318 16.21 -8.05 -9.23
CA LYS A 318 17.41 -7.33 -9.77
C LYS A 318 17.15 -5.83 -9.97
N GLN A 319 15.92 -5.44 -10.29
CA GLN A 319 15.54 -4.05 -10.59
C GLN A 319 15.06 -3.29 -9.35
N TYR A 320 14.27 -3.93 -8.47
CA TYR A 320 13.59 -3.24 -7.37
C TYR A 320 14.18 -3.53 -5.98
N LEU A 321 15.04 -4.54 -5.82
CA LEU A 321 15.56 -4.96 -4.52
C LEU A 321 16.26 -3.84 -3.76
N GLY A 322 17.05 -3.00 -4.45
CA GLY A 322 17.70 -1.87 -3.81
C GLY A 322 16.66 -1.02 -3.09
N PHE A 323 15.63 -0.62 -3.84
CA PHE A 323 14.52 0.18 -3.33
C PHE A 323 13.74 -0.52 -2.22
N LEU A 324 13.45 -1.84 -2.33
CA LEU A 324 12.73 -2.59 -1.30
C LEU A 324 13.56 -2.70 0.00
N SER A 325 14.85 -2.99 -0.11
CA SER A 325 15.76 -3.18 1.04
C SER A 325 15.98 -1.90 1.84
N HIS A 326 15.91 -0.74 1.19
CA HIS A 326 15.94 0.57 1.86
C HIS A 326 14.58 1.21 2.04
N GLY A 327 13.48 0.60 1.59
CA GLY A 327 12.15 1.21 1.60
C GLY A 327 11.71 1.70 2.99
N SER A 328 12.24 1.11 4.06
CA SER A 328 11.99 1.54 5.44
C SER A 328 12.44 2.98 5.76
N VAL A 329 13.40 3.55 5.01
CA VAL A 329 13.85 4.96 5.19
C VAL A 329 12.79 5.95 4.72
N VAL A 330 11.90 5.56 3.81
CA VAL A 330 10.76 6.40 3.40
C VAL A 330 9.89 6.76 4.60
N VAL A 331 9.75 5.85 5.58
CA VAL A 331 9.03 6.11 6.84
C VAL A 331 9.80 7.10 7.74
N ASP A 332 11.13 7.18 7.64
CA ASP A 332 11.93 8.15 8.40
C ASP A 332 11.61 9.60 8.02
N THR A 333 11.07 9.83 6.80
CA THR A 333 10.50 11.13 6.41
C THR A 333 9.36 11.56 7.32
N TYR A 334 8.51 10.62 7.77
CA TYR A 334 7.45 10.91 8.72
C TYR A 334 7.99 11.25 10.11
N PHE A 335 9.01 10.55 10.60
CA PHE A 335 9.64 10.90 11.88
C PHE A 335 10.28 12.29 11.82
N MET A 336 10.96 12.62 10.73
CA MET A 336 11.53 13.95 10.52
C MET A 336 10.44 15.03 10.47
N MET A 337 9.36 14.84 9.70
CA MET A 337 8.24 15.79 9.67
C MET A 337 7.58 15.95 11.04
N SER A 338 7.45 14.86 11.80
CA SER A 338 6.84 14.85 13.13
C SER A 338 7.66 15.69 14.12
N GLY A 339 8.99 15.53 14.14
CA GLY A 339 9.89 16.40 14.91
C GLY A 339 9.80 17.87 14.48
N LEU A 340 9.83 18.14 13.18
CA LEU A 340 9.73 19.50 12.65
C LEU A 340 8.44 20.20 13.12
N LEU A 341 7.30 19.52 12.99
CA LEU A 341 6.00 20.04 13.39
C LEU A 341 5.86 20.18 14.91
N LEU A 342 6.47 19.28 15.69
CA LEU A 342 6.51 19.41 17.15
C LEU A 342 7.25 20.69 17.57
N MET A 343 8.45 20.92 17.04
CA MET A 343 9.22 22.13 17.35
C MET A 343 8.47 23.41 16.95
N LYS A 344 7.78 23.39 15.81
CA LYS A 344 6.95 24.50 15.35
C LYS A 344 5.73 24.75 16.22
N THR A 345 5.15 23.70 16.80
CA THR A 345 4.03 23.82 17.75
C THR A 345 4.49 24.42 19.06
N ILE A 346 5.71 24.07 19.49
CA ILE A 346 6.32 24.56 20.72
C ILE A 346 6.60 26.08 20.67
N LYS A 347 7.00 26.61 19.50
CA LYS A 347 7.34 28.04 19.30
C LYS A 347 8.29 28.56 20.39
N PRO A 348 9.52 28.01 20.50
CA PRO A 348 10.45 28.35 21.57
C PRO A 348 10.74 29.86 21.69
N GLU A 349 10.67 30.60 20.59
CA GLU A 349 10.82 32.05 20.51
C GLU A 349 9.75 32.83 21.29
N THR A 350 8.58 32.24 21.53
CA THR A 350 7.48 32.91 22.24
C THR A 350 7.62 32.83 23.76
N GLY A 351 8.57 32.04 24.29
CA GLY A 351 8.75 31.84 25.73
C GLY A 351 7.57 31.16 26.42
N ARG A 352 6.60 30.63 25.65
CA ARG A 352 5.37 30.02 26.20
C ARG A 352 5.71 28.76 27.00
N THR A 353 5.34 28.74 28.28
CA THR A 353 5.46 27.54 29.11
C THR A 353 4.48 26.48 28.62
N ILE A 354 4.97 25.26 28.35
CA ILE A 354 4.15 24.16 27.85
C ILE A 354 4.12 23.07 28.91
N SER A 355 2.92 22.62 29.28
CA SER A 355 2.77 21.43 30.11
C SER A 355 3.09 20.19 29.27
N PRO A 356 4.11 19.39 29.64
CA PRO A 356 4.42 18.13 28.97
C PRO A 356 3.22 17.21 28.91
N PHE A 357 2.49 17.10 30.01
CA PHE A 357 1.34 16.23 30.15
C PHE A 357 0.24 16.56 29.15
N ASN A 358 -0.17 17.84 29.06
CA ASN A 358 -1.23 18.24 28.15
C ASN A 358 -0.84 18.03 26.68
N MET A 359 0.41 18.30 26.32
CA MET A 359 0.88 18.12 24.95
C MET A 359 0.92 16.63 24.55
N LEU A 360 1.39 15.76 25.44
CA LEU A 360 1.39 14.31 25.21
C LEU A 360 -0.02 13.72 25.18
N LEU A 361 -0.92 14.22 26.02
CA LEU A 361 -2.32 13.77 26.05
C LEU A 361 -3.04 14.13 24.74
N HIS A 362 -2.88 15.36 24.25
CA HIS A 362 -3.42 15.76 22.94
C HIS A 362 -2.87 14.90 21.81
N ARG A 363 -1.56 14.59 21.85
CA ARG A 363 -0.91 13.77 20.84
C ARG A 363 -1.37 12.31 20.88
N TYR A 364 -1.55 11.76 22.08
CA TYR A 364 -2.06 10.41 22.29
C TYR A 364 -3.46 10.27 21.65
N PHE A 365 -4.39 11.16 21.99
CA PHE A 365 -5.74 11.11 21.45
C PHE A 365 -5.77 11.33 19.93
N ARG A 366 -4.91 12.21 19.40
CA ARG A 366 -4.79 12.39 17.94
C ARG A 366 -4.40 11.10 17.20
N LEU A 367 -3.62 10.21 17.81
CA LEU A 367 -3.15 8.97 17.18
C LEU A 367 -4.10 7.79 17.46
N ILE A 368 -4.66 7.70 18.66
CA ILE A 368 -5.31 6.48 19.15
C ILE A 368 -6.63 6.17 18.44
N TRP A 369 -7.39 7.16 17.95
CA TRP A 369 -8.73 6.91 17.39
C TRP A 369 -8.69 6.01 16.15
N ILE A 370 -7.84 6.33 15.19
CA ILE A 370 -7.65 5.52 13.97
C ILE A 370 -7.01 4.17 14.31
N PHE A 371 -6.12 4.15 15.32
CA PHE A 371 -5.52 2.92 15.82
C PHE A 371 -6.57 1.95 16.35
N ILE A 372 -7.48 2.41 17.22
CA ILE A 372 -8.59 1.62 17.76
C ILE A 372 -9.46 1.05 16.64
N ILE A 373 -9.86 1.87 15.67
CA ILE A 373 -10.71 1.43 14.55
C ILE A 373 -10.02 0.33 13.73
N THR A 374 -8.73 0.51 13.43
CA THR A 374 -7.94 -0.48 12.69
C THR A 374 -7.84 -1.81 13.45
N VAL A 375 -7.62 -1.76 14.77
CA VAL A 375 -7.60 -2.95 15.64
C VAL A 375 -8.97 -3.64 15.64
N LEU A 376 -10.06 -2.88 15.80
CA LEU A 376 -11.42 -3.42 15.82
C LEU A 376 -11.76 -4.09 14.49
N ILE A 377 -11.46 -3.45 13.35
CA ILE A 377 -11.63 -4.05 12.02
C ILE A 377 -10.82 -5.36 11.92
N THR A 378 -9.56 -5.34 12.36
CA THR A 378 -8.68 -6.52 12.25
C THR A 378 -9.17 -7.69 13.12
N ILE A 379 -9.69 -7.43 14.32
CA ILE A 379 -10.19 -8.48 15.22
C ILE A 379 -11.57 -8.98 14.80
N THR A 380 -12.49 -8.08 14.42
CA THR A 380 -13.92 -8.40 14.25
C THR A 380 -14.32 -8.62 12.80
N ALA A 381 -13.85 -7.79 11.87
CA ALA A 381 -14.28 -7.82 10.48
C ALA A 381 -13.46 -8.80 9.63
N SER A 382 -12.20 -9.04 9.97
CA SER A 382 -11.32 -9.92 9.20
C SER A 382 -11.94 -11.29 8.84
N PRO A 383 -12.54 -12.06 9.77
CA PRO A 383 -13.13 -13.36 9.42
C PRO A 383 -14.20 -13.31 8.32
N TYR A 384 -14.79 -12.14 8.08
CA TYR A 384 -15.83 -11.89 7.07
C TYR A 384 -15.28 -11.19 5.83
N LEU A 385 -14.26 -10.35 6.03
CA LEU A 385 -13.59 -9.66 4.92
C LEU A 385 -12.77 -10.68 4.12
N TYR A 386 -12.04 -11.56 4.77
CA TYR A 386 -11.13 -12.48 4.12
C TYR A 386 -11.70 -13.90 4.16
N HIS A 387 -12.28 -14.34 3.05
CA HIS A 387 -12.59 -15.75 2.83
C HIS A 387 -11.71 -16.23 1.69
N GLY A 388 -11.06 -17.39 1.84
CA GLY A 388 -10.21 -17.96 0.83
C GLY A 388 -9.26 -19.03 1.36
N PRO A 389 -8.56 -19.73 0.45
CA PRO A 389 -7.71 -20.86 0.79
C PRO A 389 -6.50 -20.47 1.67
N LEU A 390 -6.04 -19.21 1.57
CA LEU A 390 -4.88 -18.69 2.31
C LEU A 390 -5.24 -18.07 3.68
N TRP A 391 -6.51 -18.05 4.07
CA TRP A 391 -6.99 -17.38 5.29
C TRP A 391 -6.27 -17.85 6.57
N PHE A 392 -6.28 -19.16 6.84
CA PHE A 392 -5.69 -19.72 8.06
C PHE A 392 -4.16 -19.57 8.11
N LYS A 393 -3.50 -19.59 6.95
CA LYS A 393 -2.05 -19.48 6.84
C LYS A 393 -1.54 -18.07 7.18
N PHE A 394 -2.32 -17.03 6.86
CA PHE A 394 -1.84 -15.65 6.97
C PHE A 394 -2.76 -14.74 7.79
N ALA A 395 -4.00 -14.53 7.38
CA ALA A 395 -4.82 -13.52 8.03
C ALA A 395 -5.34 -13.95 9.42
N LYS A 396 -5.47 -15.25 9.69
CA LYS A 396 -5.67 -15.73 11.07
C LYS A 396 -4.48 -15.41 11.97
N VAL A 397 -3.25 -15.52 11.46
CA VAL A 397 -2.03 -15.14 12.20
C VAL A 397 -2.05 -13.66 12.58
N GLU A 398 -2.41 -12.79 11.63
CA GLU A 398 -2.60 -11.35 11.90
C GLU A 398 -3.70 -11.09 12.93
N GLN A 399 -4.83 -11.78 12.81
CA GLN A 399 -5.96 -11.65 13.72
C GLN A 399 -5.58 -12.08 15.14
N ASP A 400 -4.90 -13.22 15.29
CA ASP A 400 -4.54 -13.79 16.58
C ASP A 400 -3.44 -12.95 17.26
N ALA A 401 -2.47 -12.42 16.50
CA ALA A 401 -1.51 -11.44 17.00
C ALA A 401 -2.22 -10.18 17.54
N CYS A 402 -3.22 -9.68 16.81
CA CYS A 402 -4.04 -8.55 17.27
C CYS A 402 -4.85 -8.88 18.54
N LYS A 403 -5.51 -10.03 18.60
CA LYS A 403 -6.27 -10.46 19.80
C LYS A 403 -5.38 -10.60 21.02
N LYS A 404 -4.13 -11.05 20.84
CA LYS A 404 -3.15 -11.19 21.91
C LYS A 404 -2.64 -9.84 22.42
N ASN A 405 -2.28 -8.92 21.52
CA ASN A 405 -1.46 -7.75 21.84
C ASN A 405 -2.12 -6.38 21.56
N TRP A 406 -3.44 -6.31 21.37
CA TRP A 406 -4.14 -5.01 21.18
C TRP A 406 -3.88 -4.01 22.32
N TRP A 407 -3.85 -4.50 23.57
CA TRP A 407 -3.65 -3.68 24.77
C TRP A 407 -2.24 -3.07 24.82
N VAL A 408 -1.23 -3.81 24.36
CA VAL A 408 0.15 -3.34 24.24
C VAL A 408 0.21 -2.15 23.28
N GLY A 409 -0.51 -2.24 22.17
CA GLY A 409 -0.65 -1.15 21.20
C GLY A 409 -1.31 0.10 21.80
N PHE A 410 -2.36 -0.05 22.61
CA PHE A 410 -3.03 1.08 23.26
C PHE A 410 -2.17 1.79 24.29
N LEU A 411 -1.28 1.06 24.97
CA LEU A 411 -0.27 1.62 25.87
C LEU A 411 0.95 2.20 25.13
N MET A 412 0.98 2.12 23.80
CA MET A 412 2.12 2.49 22.95
C MET A 412 3.39 1.68 23.27
N LEU A 413 3.29 0.44 23.75
CA LEU A 413 4.45 -0.38 24.16
C LEU A 413 4.89 -1.42 23.11
N GLY A 414 4.22 -1.46 21.95
CA GLY A 414 4.39 -2.51 20.94
C GLY A 414 5.79 -2.63 20.34
N ASN A 415 6.65 -1.62 20.54
CA ASN A 415 8.03 -1.63 20.03
C ASN A 415 9.03 -2.29 20.98
N TYR A 416 8.59 -2.71 22.16
CA TYR A 416 9.45 -3.30 23.19
C TYR A 416 8.88 -4.62 23.74
N ILE A 417 7.56 -4.82 23.68
CA ILE A 417 6.89 -6.02 24.16
C ILE A 417 6.39 -6.83 22.97
N ASP A 418 6.83 -8.09 22.87
CA ASP A 418 6.38 -9.08 21.89
C ASP A 418 6.32 -8.53 20.44
N THR A 419 7.44 -7.95 19.98
CA THR A 419 7.52 -7.18 18.72
C THR A 419 7.11 -7.99 17.50
N SER A 420 7.40 -9.30 17.47
CA SER A 420 7.01 -10.19 16.38
C SER A 420 5.50 -10.42 16.27
N ASN A 421 4.74 -10.15 17.34
CA ASN A 421 3.29 -10.35 17.40
C ASN A 421 2.52 -9.05 17.63
N ILE A 422 3.05 -7.90 17.19
CA ILE A 422 2.25 -6.66 17.17
C ILE A 422 1.01 -6.83 16.29
N CYS A 423 -0.04 -6.10 16.65
CA CYS A 423 -1.28 -6.08 15.88
C CYS A 423 -1.04 -5.38 14.55
N ASN A 424 -1.03 -6.11 13.44
CA ASN A 424 -0.71 -5.64 12.08
C ASN A 424 0.74 -5.13 11.91
N LEU A 425 1.39 -5.56 10.82
CA LEU A 425 2.79 -5.28 10.53
C LEU A 425 3.16 -3.78 10.48
N VAL A 426 2.21 -2.88 10.20
CA VAL A 426 2.49 -1.45 10.04
C VAL A 426 2.40 -0.65 11.36
N THR A 427 1.91 -1.25 12.44
CA THR A 427 1.57 -0.46 13.64
C THR A 427 2.76 0.02 14.46
N TRP A 428 3.95 -0.56 14.29
CA TRP A 428 5.18 -0.20 15.01
C TRP A 428 5.54 1.30 14.91
N TYR A 429 5.15 1.96 13.81
CA TYR A 429 5.42 3.38 13.60
C TYR A 429 4.72 4.26 14.66
N VAL A 430 3.50 3.90 15.08
CA VAL A 430 2.69 4.73 15.98
C VAL A 430 3.30 4.83 17.39
N PRO A 431 3.64 3.72 18.06
CA PRO A 431 4.41 3.76 19.29
C PRO A 431 5.75 4.48 19.15
N ALA A 432 6.49 4.26 18.05
CA ALA A 432 7.79 4.90 17.85
C ALA A 432 7.66 6.42 17.82
N ASP A 433 6.73 6.91 17.01
CA ASP A 433 6.47 8.33 16.89
C ASP A 433 6.00 8.95 18.23
N PHE A 434 5.16 8.24 18.99
CA PHE A 434 4.76 8.66 20.34
C PHE A 434 5.93 8.74 21.33
N HIS A 435 6.79 7.73 21.39
CA HIS A 435 7.98 7.73 22.25
C HIS A 435 8.92 8.89 21.94
N LEU A 436 9.19 9.13 20.65
CA LEU A 436 10.10 10.19 20.22
C LEU A 436 9.54 11.58 20.55
N ALA A 437 8.23 11.77 20.43
CA ALA A 437 7.58 12.98 20.88
C ALA A 437 7.59 13.13 22.41
N ALA A 438 7.41 12.05 23.16
CA ALA A 438 7.51 12.05 24.62
C ALA A 438 8.89 12.53 25.08
N VAL A 439 9.95 11.91 24.55
CA VAL A 439 11.34 12.30 24.82
C VAL A 439 11.57 13.77 24.46
N SER A 440 11.20 14.19 23.24
CA SER A 440 11.39 15.56 22.77
C SER A 440 10.64 16.60 23.63
N THR A 441 9.45 16.25 24.10
CA THR A 441 8.62 17.09 24.97
C THR A 441 9.26 17.28 26.34
N ILE A 442 9.78 16.20 26.92
CA ILE A 442 10.49 16.22 28.21
C ILE A 442 11.79 17.02 28.09
N MET A 443 12.54 16.82 27.01
CA MET A 443 13.76 17.59 26.72
C MET A 443 13.46 19.09 26.66
N TYR A 444 12.39 19.48 25.97
CA TYR A 444 12.00 20.88 25.89
C TYR A 444 11.55 21.43 27.26
N TRP A 445 10.82 20.65 28.05
CA TRP A 445 10.44 21.05 29.40
C TRP A 445 11.65 21.26 30.32
N LEU A 446 12.66 20.40 30.25
CA LEU A 446 13.93 20.59 30.96
C LEU A 446 14.63 21.87 30.48
N TYR A 447 14.61 22.16 29.17
CA TYR A 447 15.12 23.42 28.62
C TYR A 447 14.39 24.65 29.18
N GLN A 448 13.07 24.56 29.40
CA GLN A 448 12.29 25.64 30.04
C GLN A 448 12.69 25.85 31.51
N LYS A 449 13.03 24.79 32.23
CA LYS A 449 13.46 24.87 33.65
C LYS A 449 14.90 25.33 33.80
N ASN A 450 15.80 24.80 32.97
CA ASN A 450 17.21 25.14 32.95
C ASN A 450 17.73 25.12 31.51
N ARG A 451 17.94 26.31 30.93
CA ARG A 451 18.36 26.48 29.54
C ARG A 451 19.65 25.74 29.21
N ARG A 452 20.68 25.87 30.07
CA ARG A 452 21.99 25.22 29.85
C ARG A 452 21.86 23.70 30.00
N GLY A 453 21.21 23.24 31.07
CA GLY A 453 20.98 21.82 31.31
C GLY A 453 20.20 21.15 30.18
N GLY A 454 19.14 21.79 29.68
CA GLY A 454 18.35 21.31 28.55
C GLY A 454 19.16 21.26 27.24
N GLN A 455 20.04 22.24 26.98
CA GLN A 455 20.92 22.21 25.81
C GLN A 455 21.93 21.06 25.85
N TYR A 456 22.58 20.83 27.01
CA TYR A 456 23.50 19.71 27.18
C TYR A 456 22.78 18.36 27.03
N PHE A 457 21.61 18.22 27.67
CA PHE A 457 20.81 17.01 27.53
C PHE A 457 20.36 16.77 26.08
N PHE A 458 20.00 17.84 25.37
CA PHE A 458 19.65 17.75 23.95
C PHE A 458 20.82 17.29 23.08
N GLY A 459 22.00 17.86 23.27
CA GLY A 459 23.22 17.42 22.59
C GLY A 459 23.56 15.96 22.88
N LEU A 460 23.48 15.54 24.16
CA LEU A 460 23.75 14.17 24.58
C LEU A 460 22.81 13.17 23.92
N VAL A 461 21.49 13.41 23.95
CA VAL A 461 20.50 12.50 23.38
C VAL A 461 20.65 12.37 21.86
N ILE A 462 20.99 13.45 21.15
CA ILE A 462 21.29 13.38 19.72
C ILE A 462 22.52 12.51 19.45
N ILE A 463 23.62 12.73 20.18
CA ILE A 463 24.84 11.93 20.02
C ILE A 463 24.53 10.44 20.28
N VAL A 464 23.82 10.15 21.36
CA VAL A 464 23.37 8.79 21.71
C VAL A 464 22.53 8.19 20.58
N SER A 465 21.59 8.95 19.99
CA SER A 465 20.74 8.47 18.89
C SER A 465 21.49 8.14 17.61
N LEU A 466 22.67 8.73 17.38
CA LEU A 466 23.53 8.46 16.24
C LEU A 466 24.43 7.25 16.49
N ILE A 467 24.93 7.09 17.73
CA ILE A 467 25.86 6.01 18.09
C ILE A 467 25.12 4.68 18.32
N LEU A 468 23.96 4.70 18.98
CA LEU A 468 23.26 3.47 19.39
C LEU A 468 22.95 2.50 18.23
N PRO A 469 22.47 2.94 17.05
CA PRO A 469 22.22 2.04 15.92
C PRO A 469 23.51 1.32 15.46
N GLY A 470 24.62 2.05 15.37
CA GLY A 470 25.92 1.49 15.02
C GLY A 470 26.43 0.51 16.09
N LEU A 471 26.39 0.93 17.36
CA LEU A 471 26.81 0.09 18.48
C LEU A 471 26.01 -1.22 18.55
N ASN A 472 24.69 -1.14 18.40
CA ASN A 472 23.82 -2.32 18.40
C ASN A 472 24.11 -3.26 17.22
N THR A 473 24.44 -2.69 16.06
CA THR A 473 24.84 -3.44 14.86
C THR A 473 26.17 -4.15 15.07
N TYR A 474 27.16 -3.48 15.67
CA TYR A 474 28.47 -4.03 16.00
C TYR A 474 28.37 -5.19 17.00
N LEU A 475 27.67 -4.96 18.13
CA LEU A 475 27.58 -5.92 19.23
C LEU A 475 26.82 -7.19 18.84
N ASN A 476 25.76 -7.07 18.05
CA ASN A 476 24.90 -8.20 17.66
C ASN A 476 25.23 -8.77 16.28
N GLN A 477 26.31 -8.28 15.65
CA GLN A 477 26.73 -8.64 14.29
C GLN A 477 25.58 -8.61 13.27
N LEU A 478 24.78 -7.54 13.32
CA LEU A 478 23.62 -7.39 12.45
C LEU A 478 24.04 -6.90 11.07
N SER A 479 23.29 -7.30 10.06
CA SER A 479 23.40 -6.68 8.73
C SER A 479 23.02 -5.19 8.82
N ALA A 480 23.76 -4.36 8.09
CA ALA A 480 23.49 -2.93 7.95
C ALA A 480 22.09 -2.65 7.37
N ILE A 481 21.61 -3.57 6.54
CA ILE A 481 20.32 -3.51 5.86
C ILE A 481 19.49 -4.76 6.11
N THR A 482 18.17 -4.59 6.20
CA THR A 482 17.25 -5.72 6.11
C THR A 482 17.13 -6.09 4.63
N VAL A 483 17.82 -7.16 4.22
CA VAL A 483 17.77 -7.66 2.85
C VAL A 483 16.38 -8.24 2.61
N PHE A 484 15.61 -7.64 1.70
CA PHE A 484 14.31 -8.18 1.30
C PHE A 484 14.48 -9.25 0.24
N ASP A 485 14.72 -10.49 0.65
CA ASP A 485 14.80 -11.67 -0.20
C ASP A 485 13.60 -12.61 0.02
N PHE A 486 13.50 -13.71 -0.75
CA PHE A 486 12.39 -14.67 -0.63
C PHE A 486 12.29 -15.28 0.77
N LYS A 487 13.42 -15.49 1.46
CA LYS A 487 13.46 -15.99 2.84
C LYS A 487 12.83 -15.01 3.83
N THR A 488 13.12 -13.72 3.65
CA THR A 488 12.62 -12.64 4.51
C THR A 488 11.14 -12.38 4.31
N VAL A 489 10.67 -12.40 3.05
CA VAL A 489 9.23 -12.17 2.75
C VAL A 489 8.34 -13.36 3.09
N GLU A 490 8.90 -14.57 3.20
CA GLU A 490 8.17 -15.76 3.64
C GLU A 490 7.85 -15.72 5.14
N ASP A 491 8.74 -15.14 5.96
CA ASP A 491 8.53 -14.98 7.41
C ASP A 491 8.87 -13.54 7.85
N ILE A 492 8.03 -12.61 7.39
CA ILE A 492 8.18 -11.17 7.66
C ILE A 492 8.15 -10.89 9.17
N ARG A 493 7.32 -11.59 9.94
CA ARG A 493 7.19 -11.38 11.39
C ARG A 493 8.48 -11.72 12.13
N LYS A 494 9.18 -12.79 11.72
CA LYS A 494 10.45 -13.16 12.32
C LYS A 494 11.59 -12.25 11.89
N TYR A 495 11.77 -12.04 10.58
CA TYR A 495 12.97 -11.37 10.07
C TYR A 495 12.90 -9.84 10.11
N ILE A 496 11.71 -9.26 9.95
CA ILE A 496 11.52 -7.80 9.94
C ILE A 496 11.09 -7.31 11.33
N LEU A 497 10.01 -7.84 11.89
CA LEU A 497 9.52 -7.38 13.20
C LEU A 497 10.36 -7.90 14.39
N GLY A 498 11.07 -9.01 14.20
CA GLY A 498 12.08 -9.48 15.15
C GLY A 498 13.37 -8.64 15.12
N SER A 499 13.56 -7.79 14.11
CA SER A 499 14.76 -6.94 14.02
C SER A 499 14.64 -5.71 14.91
N PRO A 500 15.52 -5.53 15.91
CA PRO A 500 15.49 -4.36 16.77
C PRO A 500 15.70 -3.07 15.97
N MET A 501 16.55 -3.12 14.93
CA MET A 501 16.87 -1.99 14.06
C MET A 501 15.68 -1.48 13.23
N TYR A 502 14.64 -2.29 13.08
CA TYR A 502 13.43 -1.93 12.35
C TYR A 502 12.34 -1.35 13.28
N VAL A 503 12.11 -1.99 14.43
CA VAL A 503 10.97 -1.71 15.32
C VAL A 503 11.30 -0.78 16.50
N GLN A 504 12.48 -0.90 17.10
CA GLN A 504 12.77 -0.22 18.37
C GLN A 504 12.92 1.29 18.18
N SER A 505 12.24 2.06 19.04
CA SER A 505 12.08 3.50 18.84
C SER A 505 13.38 4.29 19.00
N HIS A 506 14.20 3.90 19.98
CA HIS A 506 15.49 4.56 20.26
C HIS A 506 16.52 4.37 19.14
N LEU A 507 16.48 3.24 18.43
CA LEU A 507 17.35 2.98 17.27
C LEU A 507 16.91 3.74 16.00
N ARG A 508 15.74 4.39 16.05
CA ARG A 508 15.18 5.22 14.96
C ARG A 508 14.97 6.68 15.36
N ALA A 509 15.62 7.12 16.44
CA ALA A 509 15.41 8.45 17.00
C ALA A 509 16.07 9.57 16.17
N ALA A 510 17.20 9.31 15.51
CA ALA A 510 17.98 10.34 14.82
C ALA A 510 17.20 11.13 13.74
N PRO A 511 16.40 10.50 12.85
CA PRO A 511 15.53 11.22 11.91
C PRO A 511 14.59 12.24 12.57
N TYR A 512 14.02 11.90 13.72
CA TYR A 512 13.09 12.77 14.45
C TYR A 512 13.81 14.00 14.99
N PHE A 513 15.02 13.83 15.54
CA PHE A 513 15.80 14.95 16.05
C PHE A 513 16.32 15.88 14.96
N ILE A 514 16.66 15.37 13.78
CA ILE A 514 16.94 16.20 12.61
C ILE A 514 15.71 17.05 12.24
N GLY A 515 14.52 16.46 12.34
CA GLY A 515 13.26 17.19 12.26
C GLY A 515 13.16 18.35 13.25
N LEU A 516 13.47 18.13 14.53
CA LEU A 516 13.48 19.19 15.55
C LEU A 516 14.43 20.33 15.18
N ILE A 517 15.63 20.00 14.68
CA ILE A 517 16.61 21.00 14.23
C ILE A 517 16.04 21.82 13.07
N ALA A 518 15.46 21.18 12.06
CA ALA A 518 14.84 21.86 10.93
C ALA A 518 13.66 22.75 11.37
N GLY A 519 12.83 22.28 12.30
CA GLY A 519 11.75 23.07 12.89
C GLY A 519 12.27 24.27 13.69
N TYR A 520 13.38 24.12 14.40
CA TYR A 520 14.03 25.22 15.12
C TYR A 520 14.56 26.28 14.15
N ILE A 521 15.22 25.87 13.06
CA ILE A 521 15.66 26.77 11.99
C ILE A 521 14.48 27.59 11.44
N LEU A 522 13.34 26.95 11.18
CA LEU A 522 12.12 27.63 10.70
C LEU A 522 11.49 28.58 11.73
N SER A 523 11.70 28.34 13.03
CA SER A 523 11.23 29.22 14.10
C SER A 523 12.08 30.48 14.24
N VAL A 524 13.40 30.35 14.06
CA VAL A 524 14.37 31.44 14.17
C VAL A 524 14.38 32.29 12.88
N TYR A 525 14.49 31.64 11.73
CA TYR A 525 14.56 32.30 10.42
C TYR A 525 13.18 32.32 9.78
N LYS A 526 12.38 33.34 10.09
CA LYS A 526 10.99 33.40 9.60
C LYS A 526 10.94 33.37 8.07
N PRO A 527 10.14 32.48 7.46
CA PRO A 527 10.04 32.36 5.99
C PRO A 527 9.67 33.67 5.28
N THR A 528 8.90 34.55 5.93
CA THR A 528 8.53 35.86 5.38
C THR A 528 9.72 36.79 5.17
N SER A 529 10.76 36.65 5.99
CA SER A 529 11.93 37.54 5.99
C SER A 529 13.10 36.96 5.19
N TYR A 530 13.13 35.64 4.97
CA TYR A 530 14.23 34.91 4.34
C TYR A 530 13.79 34.14 3.08
N ARG A 531 12.76 34.61 2.38
CA ARG A 531 12.31 33.99 1.13
C ARG A 531 13.24 34.36 -0.03
N ASN A 532 13.49 33.41 -0.93
CA ASN A 532 14.34 33.56 -2.11
C ASN A 532 15.81 33.94 -1.80
N VAL A 533 16.33 33.49 -0.64
CA VAL A 533 17.74 33.70 -0.27
C VAL A 533 18.67 32.95 -1.25
N LEU A 534 18.24 31.79 -1.74
CA LEU A 534 18.95 31.03 -2.76
C LEU A 534 18.43 31.39 -4.15
N SER A 535 19.34 31.78 -5.05
CA SER A 535 19.00 32.02 -6.45
C SER A 535 18.42 30.77 -7.12
N LEU A 536 17.66 30.95 -8.20
CA LEU A 536 17.06 29.84 -8.96
C LEU A 536 18.10 28.80 -9.38
N LYS A 537 19.29 29.23 -9.85
CA LYS A 537 20.37 28.33 -10.28
C LYS A 537 20.85 27.42 -9.14
N TYR A 538 21.16 28.01 -7.98
CA TYR A 538 21.60 27.23 -6.80
C TYR A 538 20.47 26.38 -6.23
N SER A 539 19.22 26.84 -6.33
CA SER A 539 18.05 26.08 -5.88
C SER A 539 17.84 24.81 -6.72
N ILE A 540 17.94 24.92 -8.05
CA ILE A 540 17.84 23.77 -8.96
C ILE A 540 19.01 22.80 -8.74
N LEU A 541 20.24 23.31 -8.63
CA LEU A 541 21.40 22.47 -8.36
C LEU A 541 21.24 21.69 -7.06
N SER A 542 20.85 22.37 -5.97
CA SER A 542 20.59 21.75 -4.67
C SER A 542 19.49 20.70 -4.75
N PHE A 543 18.41 20.97 -5.50
CA PHE A 543 17.32 20.02 -5.71
C PHE A 543 17.80 18.74 -6.42
N ILE A 544 18.54 18.89 -7.52
CA ILE A 544 19.11 17.75 -8.26
C ILE A 544 20.04 16.95 -7.36
N THR A 545 20.93 17.61 -6.60
CA THR A 545 21.83 16.94 -5.66
C THR A 545 21.05 16.15 -4.61
N ILE A 546 20.02 16.75 -3.99
CA ILE A 546 19.21 16.08 -2.96
C ILE A 546 18.49 14.86 -3.53
N ILE A 547 17.86 14.99 -4.71
CA ILE A 547 17.13 13.88 -5.34
C ILE A 547 18.09 12.77 -5.76
N THR A 548 19.23 13.09 -6.35
CA THR A 548 20.24 12.09 -6.74
C THR A 548 20.78 11.35 -5.53
N LEU A 549 21.14 12.04 -4.44
CA LEU A 549 21.60 11.39 -3.21
C LEU A 549 20.52 10.52 -2.58
N SER A 550 19.27 10.99 -2.56
CA SER A 550 18.12 10.22 -2.05
C SER A 550 17.87 8.97 -2.89
N ALA A 551 17.95 9.08 -4.21
CA ALA A 551 17.83 7.95 -5.13
C ALA A 551 18.98 6.95 -4.92
N THR A 552 20.23 7.42 -4.79
CA THR A 552 21.38 6.55 -4.49
C THR A 552 21.15 5.76 -3.20
N ILE A 553 20.71 6.42 -2.11
CA ILE A 553 20.39 5.73 -0.84
C ILE A 553 19.34 4.64 -1.05
N LEU A 554 18.27 4.95 -1.80
CA LEU A 554 17.20 3.99 -2.06
C LEU A 554 17.69 2.81 -2.90
N PHE A 555 18.52 3.01 -3.92
CA PHE A 555 18.92 1.93 -4.83
C PHE A 555 20.18 1.17 -4.40
N MET A 556 20.95 1.67 -3.43
CA MET A 556 22.20 1.03 -3.01
C MET A 556 22.02 -0.32 -2.31
N GLY A 557 20.82 -0.66 -1.85
CA GLY A 557 20.56 -1.89 -1.09
C GLY A 557 20.93 -3.18 -1.82
N SER A 558 20.85 -3.19 -3.15
CA SER A 558 21.26 -4.34 -3.95
C SER A 558 22.76 -4.61 -3.87
N ALA A 559 23.58 -3.58 -3.67
CA ALA A 559 25.04 -3.70 -3.55
C ALA A 559 25.46 -4.41 -2.25
N TYR A 560 24.63 -4.35 -1.20
CA TYR A 560 24.91 -4.97 0.10
C TYR A 560 24.51 -6.43 0.19
N GLN A 561 23.64 -6.93 -0.69
CA GLN A 561 23.20 -8.34 -0.65
C GLN A 561 24.31 -9.31 -1.10
N PHE A 562 25.13 -8.91 -2.07
CA PHE A 562 26.10 -9.80 -2.72
C PHE A 562 27.53 -9.65 -2.21
N ARG A 563 27.74 -8.87 -1.14
CA ARG A 563 29.05 -8.65 -0.55
C ARG A 563 29.23 -9.52 0.68
N GLU A 564 30.49 -9.86 0.96
CA GLU A 564 30.85 -10.50 2.22
C GLU A 564 30.53 -9.56 3.37
N TYR A 565 30.01 -10.14 4.45
CA TYR A 565 29.62 -9.36 5.62
C TYR A 565 30.83 -8.69 6.26
N ASN A 566 30.79 -7.36 6.33
CA ASN A 566 31.78 -6.56 7.02
C ASN A 566 31.12 -5.82 8.19
N VAL A 567 31.59 -6.13 9.41
CA VAL A 567 31.05 -5.57 10.66
C VAL A 567 31.26 -4.06 10.72
N ILE A 568 32.44 -3.57 10.33
CA ILE A 568 32.80 -2.15 10.44
C ILE A 568 31.96 -1.34 9.46
N GLU A 569 31.89 -1.77 8.21
CA GLU A 569 31.04 -1.15 7.19
C GLU A 569 29.58 -1.11 7.65
N SER A 570 29.05 -2.26 8.11
CA SER A 570 27.67 -2.38 8.56
C SER A 570 27.37 -1.44 9.74
N THR A 571 28.32 -1.30 10.65
CA THR A 571 28.23 -0.41 11.81
C THR A 571 28.10 1.06 11.41
N PHE A 572 29.00 1.56 10.56
CA PHE A 572 28.95 2.96 10.10
C PHE A 572 27.70 3.20 9.26
N PHE A 573 27.36 2.25 8.41
CA PHE A 573 26.22 2.37 7.53
C PHE A 573 24.90 2.44 8.31
N ALA A 574 24.69 1.54 9.28
CA ALA A 574 23.51 1.53 10.15
C ALA A 574 23.38 2.82 10.98
N ALA A 575 24.50 3.41 11.40
CA ALA A 575 24.52 4.68 12.16
C ALA A 575 24.17 5.90 11.29
N LEU A 576 24.60 5.93 10.02
CA LEU A 576 24.58 7.14 9.19
C LEU A 576 23.42 7.21 8.18
N ILE A 577 22.94 6.08 7.67
CA ILE A 577 22.02 6.10 6.52
C ILE A 577 20.69 6.81 6.81
N ARG A 578 20.10 6.54 7.98
CA ARG A 578 18.83 7.14 8.42
C ARG A 578 18.95 8.64 8.71
N PRO A 579 19.96 9.13 9.47
CA PRO A 579 20.14 10.56 9.65
C PRO A 579 20.49 11.28 8.34
N ILE A 580 21.28 10.69 7.44
CA ILE A 580 21.55 11.30 6.13
C ILE A 580 20.25 11.45 5.33
N TRP A 581 19.42 10.40 5.25
CA TRP A 581 18.11 10.47 4.60
C TRP A 581 17.23 11.59 5.19
N ALA A 582 17.11 11.64 6.52
CA ALA A 582 16.33 12.67 7.19
C ALA A 582 16.89 14.07 6.95
N GLY A 583 18.22 14.22 6.91
CA GLY A 583 18.91 15.47 6.57
C GLY A 583 18.59 15.94 5.15
N LEU A 584 18.61 15.02 4.18
CA LEU A 584 18.23 15.32 2.79
C LEU A 584 16.78 15.76 2.68
N MET A 585 15.85 15.07 3.36
CA MET A 585 14.42 15.43 3.35
C MET A 585 14.15 16.75 4.09
N ALA A 586 14.85 17.01 5.20
CA ALA A 586 14.78 18.30 5.90
C ALA A 586 15.33 19.43 5.03
N ALA A 587 16.49 19.22 4.39
CA ALA A 587 17.07 20.17 3.45
C ALA A 587 16.14 20.43 2.26
N PHE A 588 15.43 19.41 1.76
CA PHE A 588 14.43 19.57 0.71
C PHE A 588 13.28 20.49 1.14
N ILE A 589 12.74 20.31 2.36
CA ILE A 589 11.69 21.18 2.89
C ILE A 589 12.22 22.62 3.05
N LEU A 590 13.41 22.81 3.63
CA LEU A 590 14.01 24.13 3.80
C LEU A 590 14.30 24.80 2.46
N LEU A 591 14.75 24.04 1.45
CA LEU A 591 14.95 24.51 0.09
C LEU A 591 13.64 24.98 -0.56
N CYS A 592 12.54 24.25 -0.35
CA CYS A 592 11.23 24.68 -0.84
C CYS A 592 10.70 25.93 -0.15
N VAL A 593 11.10 26.19 1.10
CA VAL A 593 10.66 27.34 1.91
C VAL A 593 11.49 28.59 1.64
N TYR A 594 12.83 28.48 1.59
CA TYR A 594 13.75 29.62 1.45
C TYR A 594 14.31 29.81 0.04
N GLY A 595 14.33 28.76 -0.78
CA GLY A 595 14.83 28.80 -2.14
C GLY A 595 13.76 29.15 -3.18
N THR A 596 14.18 29.16 -4.43
CA THR A 596 13.33 29.54 -5.57
C THR A 596 13.14 28.31 -6.47
N LEU A 597 12.07 27.53 -6.22
CA LEU A 597 11.69 26.35 -7.03
C LEU A 597 10.21 26.42 -7.42
N PRO A 598 9.84 27.27 -8.41
CA PRO A 598 8.44 27.61 -8.66
C PRO A 598 7.58 26.36 -8.90
N HIS A 599 7.93 25.52 -9.89
CA HIS A 599 7.12 24.36 -10.24
C HIS A 599 6.99 23.30 -9.13
N ILE A 600 8.08 23.03 -8.40
CA ILE A 600 8.09 21.99 -7.35
C ILE A 600 7.32 22.48 -6.12
N THR A 601 7.58 23.72 -5.68
CA THR A 601 6.90 24.31 -4.54
C THR A 601 5.41 24.49 -4.82
N ASP A 602 5.03 24.91 -6.03
CA ASP A 602 3.62 25.06 -6.42
C ASP A 602 2.88 23.72 -6.46
N PHE A 603 3.50 22.68 -7.04
CA PHE A 603 2.93 21.33 -7.05
C PHE A 603 2.73 20.79 -5.62
N LEU A 604 3.78 20.81 -4.78
CA LEU A 604 3.70 20.28 -3.42
C LEU A 604 2.80 21.12 -2.49
N SER A 605 2.57 22.39 -2.83
CA SER A 605 1.67 23.29 -2.12
C SER A 605 0.25 23.31 -2.70
N TRP A 606 -0.07 22.40 -3.63
CA TRP A 606 -1.37 22.37 -4.26
C TRP A 606 -2.48 22.13 -3.21
N SER A 607 -3.57 22.91 -3.31
CA SER A 607 -4.68 22.88 -2.35
C SER A 607 -5.33 21.50 -2.23
N ALA A 608 -5.29 20.69 -3.29
CA ALA A 608 -5.79 19.31 -3.26
C ALA A 608 -5.04 18.43 -2.24
N PHE A 609 -3.75 18.70 -1.98
CA PHE A 609 -2.99 17.95 -0.99
C PHE A 609 -3.37 18.28 0.45
N VAL A 610 -4.06 19.39 0.73
CA VAL A 610 -4.46 19.76 2.09
C VAL A 610 -5.35 18.68 2.72
N PRO A 611 -6.54 18.35 2.16
CA PRO A 611 -7.38 17.29 2.71
C PRO A 611 -6.70 15.92 2.63
N LEU A 612 -6.01 15.60 1.53
CA LEU A 612 -5.34 14.31 1.36
C LEU A 612 -4.23 14.07 2.39
N SER A 613 -3.48 15.11 2.74
CA SER A 613 -2.44 15.03 3.77
C SER A 613 -3.02 14.82 5.17
N LYS A 614 -4.20 15.35 5.47
CA LYS A 614 -4.91 15.09 6.74
C LYS A 614 -5.40 13.64 6.81
N LEU A 615 -5.76 13.04 5.68
CA LEU A 615 -6.13 11.61 5.56
C LEU A 615 -4.93 10.66 5.56
N SER A 616 -3.73 11.12 5.22
CA SER A 616 -2.54 10.27 5.02
C SER A 616 -2.24 9.30 6.17
N TYR A 617 -2.45 9.71 7.42
CA TYR A 617 -2.23 8.84 8.59
C TYR A 617 -3.26 7.70 8.63
N GLY A 618 -4.52 8.02 8.35
CA GLY A 618 -5.58 7.02 8.20
C GLY A 618 -5.32 6.05 7.06
N ILE A 619 -4.93 6.58 5.89
CA ILE A 619 -4.53 5.76 4.73
C ILE A 619 -3.40 4.80 5.12
N TYR A 620 -2.37 5.32 5.80
CA TYR A 620 -1.28 4.50 6.32
C TYR A 620 -1.74 3.43 7.32
N MET A 621 -2.71 3.70 8.17
CA MET A 621 -3.18 2.67 9.13
C MET A 621 -4.04 1.60 8.47
N CYS A 622 -4.91 1.97 7.52
CA CYS A 622 -5.87 1.06 6.94
C CYS A 622 -5.35 0.27 5.72
N HIS A 623 -4.34 0.76 4.98
CA HIS A 623 -3.94 0.15 3.70
C HIS A 623 -3.57 -1.32 3.81
N PHE A 624 -2.91 -1.73 4.89
CA PHE A 624 -2.46 -3.12 5.06
C PHE A 624 -3.65 -4.09 5.14
N VAL A 625 -4.75 -3.70 5.78
CA VAL A 625 -5.99 -4.49 5.86
C VAL A 625 -6.55 -4.75 4.46
N PHE A 626 -6.62 -3.71 3.63
CA PHE A 626 -7.14 -3.83 2.25
C PHE A 626 -6.16 -4.54 1.31
N ALA A 627 -4.85 -4.31 1.47
CA ALA A 627 -3.83 -5.03 0.71
C ALA A 627 -3.94 -6.55 0.95
N MET A 628 -4.03 -6.97 2.21
CA MET A 628 -4.28 -8.36 2.59
C MET A 628 -5.58 -8.91 2.00
N LYS A 629 -6.59 -8.06 1.77
CA LYS A 629 -7.93 -8.50 1.32
C LYS A 629 -7.88 -8.89 -0.14
N ILE A 630 -7.22 -8.07 -0.94
CA ILE A 630 -7.04 -8.29 -2.36
C ILE A 630 -6.13 -9.49 -2.61
N THR A 631 -5.13 -9.74 -1.75
CA THR A 631 -4.18 -10.84 -1.94
C THR A 631 -4.66 -12.17 -1.36
N LEU A 632 -5.15 -12.20 -0.11
CA LEU A 632 -5.58 -13.45 0.53
C LEU A 632 -6.97 -13.93 0.09
N GLY A 633 -7.73 -13.05 -0.56
CA GLY A 633 -8.99 -13.40 -1.23
C GLY A 633 -8.80 -14.12 -2.57
N LEU A 634 -7.58 -14.28 -3.07
CA LEU A 634 -7.34 -14.99 -4.34
C LEU A 634 -7.78 -16.46 -4.24
N ARG A 635 -8.49 -16.92 -5.28
CA ARG A 635 -8.95 -18.30 -5.44
C ARG A 635 -8.03 -19.15 -6.31
N SER A 636 -7.23 -18.48 -7.14
CA SER A 636 -6.25 -19.10 -8.02
C SER A 636 -4.89 -18.40 -7.86
N PRO A 637 -3.80 -19.06 -8.27
CA PRO A 637 -2.48 -18.45 -8.25
C PRO A 637 -2.48 -17.25 -9.20
N ALA A 638 -2.24 -16.07 -8.66
CA ALA A 638 -2.13 -14.86 -9.47
C ALA A 638 -0.68 -14.69 -9.95
N TRP A 639 -0.55 -14.24 -11.18
CA TRP A 639 0.74 -13.89 -11.77
C TRP A 639 1.19 -12.53 -11.26
N TYR A 640 2.49 -12.39 -11.05
CA TYR A 640 3.16 -11.13 -10.84
C TYR A 640 3.11 -10.32 -12.12
N ASP A 641 2.56 -9.10 -12.02
CA ASP A 641 2.50 -8.13 -13.09
C ASP A 641 2.60 -6.71 -12.49
N SER A 642 3.53 -5.90 -13.03
CA SER A 642 3.83 -4.57 -12.51
C SER A 642 2.68 -3.59 -12.69
N LEU A 643 1.93 -3.70 -13.79
CA LEU A 643 0.76 -2.84 -14.03
C LEU A 643 -0.36 -3.16 -13.04
N LYS A 644 -0.56 -4.43 -12.73
CA LYS A 644 -1.51 -4.88 -11.71
C LYS A 644 -1.14 -4.38 -10.32
N ILE A 645 0.15 -4.38 -9.96
CA ILE A 645 0.63 -3.79 -8.69
C ILE A 645 0.29 -2.30 -8.62
N LEU A 646 0.52 -1.56 -9.70
CA LEU A 646 0.18 -0.14 -9.76
C LEU A 646 -1.33 0.08 -9.63
N GLN A 647 -2.14 -0.69 -10.35
CA GLN A 647 -3.60 -0.65 -10.28
C GLN A 647 -4.10 -0.94 -8.86
N ASP A 648 -3.60 -2.01 -8.23
CA ASP A 648 -3.99 -2.40 -6.87
C ASP A 648 -3.58 -1.32 -5.86
N SER A 649 -2.40 -0.71 -6.02
CA SER A 649 -1.93 0.37 -5.16
C SER A 649 -2.79 1.63 -5.25
N ILE A 650 -3.13 2.08 -6.46
CA ILE A 650 -4.01 3.23 -6.68
C ILE A 650 -5.39 2.93 -6.09
N GLY A 651 -5.94 1.74 -6.34
CA GLY A 651 -7.22 1.30 -5.80
C GLY A 651 -7.25 1.33 -4.27
N ILE A 652 -6.19 0.83 -3.62
CA ILE A 652 -6.06 0.85 -2.16
C ILE A 652 -6.00 2.28 -1.63
N VAL A 653 -5.21 3.18 -2.24
CA VAL A 653 -5.14 4.59 -1.81
C VAL A 653 -6.51 5.26 -1.91
N VAL A 654 -7.27 5.01 -2.98
CA VAL A 654 -8.61 5.59 -3.16
C VAL A 654 -9.60 5.05 -2.14
N ILE A 655 -9.70 3.72 -2.00
CA ILE A 655 -10.65 3.07 -1.08
C ILE A 655 -10.36 3.46 0.37
N THR A 656 -9.08 3.41 0.77
CA THR A 656 -8.68 3.81 2.12
C THR A 656 -8.82 5.32 2.33
N GLY A 657 -8.63 6.15 1.31
CA GLY A 657 -8.90 7.58 1.37
C GLY A 657 -10.37 7.86 1.66
N LEU A 658 -11.29 7.21 0.94
CA LEU A 658 -12.73 7.34 1.17
C LEU A 658 -13.16 6.86 2.56
N LEU A 659 -12.64 5.70 3.00
CA LEU A 659 -12.90 5.19 4.35
C LEU A 659 -12.39 6.16 5.43
N ASN A 660 -11.17 6.68 5.25
CA ASN A 660 -10.59 7.58 6.23
C ASN A 660 -11.22 8.97 6.22
N LEU A 661 -11.81 9.41 5.10
CA LEU A 661 -12.65 10.61 5.09
C LEU A 661 -13.87 10.42 5.99
N TYR A 662 -14.53 9.26 5.92
CA TYR A 662 -15.61 8.91 6.83
C TYR A 662 -15.12 8.88 8.29
N ILE A 663 -14.04 8.15 8.59
CA ILE A 663 -13.49 8.07 9.95
C ILE A 663 -13.10 9.47 10.47
N ALA A 664 -12.48 10.31 9.63
CA ALA A 664 -12.03 11.63 10.01
C ALA A 664 -13.19 12.55 10.44
N LEU A 665 -14.30 12.54 9.68
CA LEU A 665 -15.43 13.44 9.90
C LEU A 665 -16.37 12.95 11.01
N PHE A 666 -16.62 11.65 11.08
CA PHE A 666 -17.64 11.09 11.99
C PHE A 666 -17.06 10.61 13.32
N ILE A 667 -15.75 10.35 13.40
CA ILE A 667 -15.13 9.78 14.60
C ILE A 667 -13.99 10.66 15.09
N GLU A 668 -12.96 10.86 14.27
CA GLU A 668 -11.73 11.51 14.73
C GLU A 668 -11.93 12.98 15.10
N SER A 669 -12.57 13.77 14.23
CA SER A 669 -12.78 15.21 14.48
C SER A 669 -13.69 15.44 15.68
N PRO A 670 -14.86 14.77 15.81
CA PRO A 670 -15.70 14.91 16.99
C PRO A 670 -15.00 14.51 18.30
N LEU A 671 -14.31 13.36 18.32
CA LEU A 671 -13.63 12.91 19.53
C LEU A 671 -12.46 13.83 19.92
N ASN A 672 -11.70 14.35 18.96
CA ASN A 672 -10.65 15.33 19.23
C ASN A 672 -11.23 16.66 19.75
N ASN A 673 -12.37 17.10 19.22
CA ASN A 673 -13.08 18.29 19.72
C ASN A 673 -13.56 18.09 21.16
N LEU A 674 -14.09 16.91 21.51
CA LEU A 674 -14.48 16.58 22.88
C LEU A 674 -13.29 16.57 23.84
N VAL A 675 -12.16 15.99 23.43
CA VAL A 675 -10.91 16.03 24.20
C VAL A 675 -10.45 17.47 24.43
N ALA A 676 -10.48 18.31 23.39
CA ALA A 676 -10.13 19.73 23.51
C ALA A 676 -11.05 20.49 24.48
N LEU A 677 -12.35 20.17 24.49
CA LEU A 677 -13.30 20.71 25.46
C LEU A 677 -13.00 20.25 26.89
N ALA A 678 -12.73 18.96 27.09
CA ALA A 678 -12.41 18.38 28.39
C ALA A 678 -11.11 18.96 28.97
N LEU A 679 -10.09 19.16 28.14
CA LEU A 679 -8.81 19.74 28.54
C LEU A 679 -8.82 21.27 28.66
N LYS A 680 -9.98 21.92 28.43
CA LYS A 680 -10.16 23.39 28.42
C LYS A 680 -9.20 24.11 27.47
N THR A 681 -8.66 23.42 26.47
CA THR A 681 -7.74 23.94 25.46
C THR A 681 -8.52 24.26 24.19
N LYS A 682 -9.11 25.47 24.11
CA LYS A 682 -9.62 25.92 22.80
C LYS A 682 -8.44 26.30 21.89
N PRO A 683 -8.34 25.76 20.66
CA PRO A 683 -7.56 26.42 19.61
C PRO A 683 -8.24 27.75 19.22
N PRO A 684 -7.50 28.75 18.73
CA PRO A 684 -8.09 29.98 18.21
C PRO A 684 -8.88 29.63 16.94
N LYS A 685 -10.18 29.85 16.93
CA LYS A 685 -10.97 29.72 15.69
C LYS A 685 -10.48 30.75 14.67
N PRO A 686 -10.26 30.38 13.40
CA PRO A 686 -10.12 31.38 12.35
C PRO A 686 -11.44 32.15 12.25
N LYS A 687 -11.37 33.48 12.35
CA LYS A 687 -12.52 34.36 12.11
C LYS A 687 -12.99 34.12 10.67
N GLN A 688 -14.17 33.51 10.49
CA GLN A 688 -14.90 33.61 9.23
C GLN A 688 -15.23 35.09 9.00
N ILE A 689 -14.81 35.62 7.86
CA ILE A 689 -15.23 36.92 7.38
C ILE A 689 -16.67 36.73 6.89
N ASN A 690 -17.63 37.27 7.63
CA ASN A 690 -19.00 37.38 7.15
C ASN A 690 -19.03 38.45 6.06
N THR A 691 -19.05 38.05 4.80
CA THR A 691 -19.50 38.91 3.70
C THR A 691 -21.02 38.84 3.62
N ASN A 692 -21.71 39.70 4.36
CA ASN A 692 -23.09 40.05 4.04
C ASN A 692 -23.04 41.33 3.22
N ILE A 693 -23.33 41.20 1.92
CA ILE A 693 -23.69 42.30 1.03
C ILE A 693 -25.22 42.41 1.09
N SER A 694 -25.71 43.47 1.73
CA SER A 694 -26.91 44.22 1.34
C SER A 694 -27.19 45.25 2.45
N ASP A 695 -27.02 46.53 2.14
CA ASP A 695 -28.14 47.47 2.13
C ASP A 695 -27.64 48.87 1.73
N THR A 696 -28.26 49.36 0.65
CA THR A 696 -28.19 50.71 0.10
C THR A 696 -29.05 51.65 0.98
N VAL A 697 -28.93 52.98 0.76
CA VAL A 697 -29.79 54.08 1.28
C VAL A 697 -29.28 54.59 2.66
N THR A 698 -28.91 55.84 2.93
CA THR A 698 -29.22 57.19 2.36
C THR A 698 -28.19 58.22 2.85
N LEU A 699 -27.98 59.28 2.07
CA LEU A 699 -27.24 60.50 2.44
C LEU A 699 -28.10 61.51 3.23
N LYS A 700 -27.39 62.44 3.92
CA LYS A 700 -27.79 63.70 4.63
C LYS A 700 -27.95 63.56 6.16
N SER A 701 -27.50 64.50 7.00
CA SER A 701 -26.85 65.81 6.84
C SER A 701 -26.29 66.29 8.21
N ASP A 702 -25.47 67.35 8.17
CA ASP A 702 -25.24 68.35 9.24
C ASP A 702 -24.42 67.91 10.47
N SER A 703 -23.57 68.72 11.12
CA SER A 703 -22.94 70.03 10.86
C SER A 703 -21.94 70.29 12.03
N LEU A 704 -20.85 71.01 11.72
CA LEU A 704 -20.15 72.04 12.52
C LEU A 704 -19.83 71.83 14.03
N LYS A 705 -18.53 71.91 14.38
CA LYS A 705 -17.86 72.99 15.18
C LYS A 705 -16.50 72.49 15.71
N GLU A 706 -15.40 73.06 15.20
CA GLU A 706 -14.54 74.10 15.83
C GLU A 706 -13.48 73.52 16.80
N SER A 707 -12.26 74.04 16.98
CA SER A 707 -11.28 74.83 16.21
C SER A 707 -10.17 75.25 17.20
N GLY A 708 -8.97 75.54 16.71
CA GLY A 708 -7.89 76.28 17.40
C GLY A 708 -6.51 75.77 16.99
N ILE A 709 -5.82 76.21 15.92
CA ILE A 709 -5.33 77.52 15.42
C ILE A 709 -4.08 78.06 16.14
N ASN A 710 -2.96 78.14 15.41
CA ASN A 710 -2.15 79.35 15.13
C ASN A 710 -1.07 79.00 14.07
N LYS A 711 -1.19 79.47 12.80
CA LYS A 711 -0.59 80.68 12.17
C LYS A 711 0.96 80.64 12.13
N VAL A 712 1.66 80.85 11.02
CA VAL A 712 1.79 82.08 10.19
C VAL A 712 2.35 81.74 8.78
N ALA A 713 2.03 82.60 7.79
CA ALA A 713 2.32 82.51 6.35
C ALA A 713 3.45 83.46 5.88
N THR A 714 4.06 83.16 4.71
CA THR A 714 4.39 84.08 3.57
C THR A 714 5.09 83.27 2.44
N VAL A 715 4.55 83.19 1.19
CA VAL A 715 4.84 84.01 -0.04
C VAL A 715 6.28 83.75 -0.55
N GLU A 716 6.60 83.26 -1.76
CA GLU A 716 6.24 83.65 -3.14
C GLU A 716 6.82 82.60 -4.16
N GLY A 717 6.35 82.57 -5.41
CA GLY A 717 7.22 82.26 -6.57
C GLY A 717 7.05 80.95 -7.37
N SER A 718 6.22 81.02 -8.43
CA SER A 718 6.46 80.54 -9.81
C SER A 718 7.13 79.18 -10.12
N GLY A 719 6.46 78.34 -10.93
CA GLY A 719 7.15 77.34 -11.78
C GLY A 719 6.33 76.13 -12.27
N PHE A 720 5.60 76.31 -13.38
CA PHE A 720 5.30 75.33 -14.45
C PHE A 720 4.40 74.06 -14.24
N VAL A 721 3.14 74.18 -14.74
CA VAL A 721 2.45 73.36 -15.80
C VAL A 721 2.54 71.81 -15.67
N SER A 722 1.51 70.96 -15.40
CA SER A 722 0.04 70.89 -15.57
C SER A 722 -0.42 70.97 -17.05
N MET A 723 -1.14 70.03 -17.69
CA MET A 723 -2.33 69.29 -17.26
C MET A 723 -2.82 68.35 -18.40
N LYS A 724 -3.54 67.28 -17.99
CA LYS A 724 -4.77 66.69 -18.55
C LYS A 724 -4.88 66.11 -19.98
N ASN A 725 -5.36 64.86 -19.99
CA ASN A 725 -6.44 64.25 -20.78
C ASN A 725 -6.94 64.98 -22.03
N GLU A 726 -6.97 64.27 -23.18
CA GLU A 726 -8.16 64.20 -24.02
C GLU A 726 -8.12 63.04 -25.04
N PHE A 727 -9.32 62.72 -25.53
CA PHE A 727 -9.74 61.67 -26.46
C PHE A 727 -9.22 61.85 -27.92
N VAL A 728 -9.46 60.83 -28.76
CA VAL A 728 -9.72 60.88 -30.23
C VAL A 728 -8.60 60.43 -31.21
N LYS A 729 -8.96 59.41 -32.01
CA LYS A 729 -8.66 59.04 -33.43
C LYS A 729 -7.25 58.97 -34.04
N ASP A 730 -7.13 57.89 -34.82
CA ASP A 730 -6.60 57.72 -36.19
C ASP A 730 -5.11 58.00 -36.53
N ASN A 731 -4.51 56.91 -37.04
CA ASN A 731 -3.59 56.80 -38.18
C ASN A 731 -2.35 57.70 -38.29
N ALA A 732 -1.17 57.09 -38.21
CA ALA A 732 -0.36 56.71 -39.39
C ALA A 732 1.13 56.52 -39.03
N ALA A 733 1.71 55.43 -39.57
CA ALA A 733 3.07 55.28 -40.15
C ALA A 733 4.29 55.82 -39.34
N LEU A 734 5.33 55.05 -39.01
CA LEU A 734 6.24 54.35 -39.92
C LEU A 734 7.27 53.49 -39.14
N HIS A 735 7.63 52.37 -39.76
CA HIS A 735 8.91 51.62 -39.69
C HIS A 735 9.47 51.06 -38.36
N PHE A 736 9.17 49.77 -38.15
CA PHE A 736 10.11 48.79 -37.58
C PHE A 736 10.78 47.99 -38.72
N ARG A 737 12.08 47.71 -38.58
CA ARG A 737 12.79 46.62 -39.31
C ARG A 737 13.47 45.73 -38.28
N GLY A 738 13.22 44.43 -38.37
CA GLY A 738 14.10 43.39 -37.81
C GLY A 738 13.40 42.35 -36.95
N LEU A 739 12.72 41.38 -37.59
CA LEU A 739 12.92 39.93 -37.43
C LEU A 739 11.68 39.16 -37.94
N LYS A 740 11.89 38.39 -39.02
CA LYS A 740 10.93 37.46 -39.64
C LYS A 740 10.91 36.13 -38.86
N TYR A 741 9.90 35.25 -38.90
CA TYR A 741 8.47 35.14 -39.29
C TYR A 741 8.06 33.76 -38.67
N ILE A 742 6.97 33.58 -37.92
CA ILE A 742 5.54 33.36 -38.34
C ILE A 742 5.34 31.94 -38.94
N GLY A 743 4.35 31.13 -38.58
CA GLY A 743 3.02 31.40 -38.01
C GLY A 743 1.93 31.09 -39.06
N PHE A 744 1.06 30.13 -38.74
CA PHE A 744 -0.02 29.58 -39.55
C PHE A 744 -1.14 30.59 -39.90
N ASN A 745 -1.68 30.53 -41.13
CA ASN A 745 -3.09 30.23 -41.53
C ASN A 745 -3.60 30.99 -42.78
N ALA A 746 -4.24 30.22 -43.69
CA ALA A 746 -5.41 30.47 -44.59
C ALA A 746 -5.43 31.77 -45.46
N GLU A 747 -5.90 31.85 -46.71
CA GLU A 747 -6.60 30.97 -47.65
C GLU A 747 -6.68 31.68 -49.05
N VAL A 748 -6.82 30.89 -50.14
CA VAL A 748 -7.44 31.18 -51.47
C VAL A 748 -6.81 32.16 -52.48
N TYR A 749 -6.51 31.68 -53.71
CA TYR A 749 -7.00 32.20 -55.02
C TYR A 749 -6.67 31.26 -56.22
N GLU A 750 -7.54 31.30 -57.23
CA GLU A 750 -7.72 30.42 -58.41
C GLU A 750 -6.75 30.58 -59.63
N GLY A 751 -6.77 29.56 -60.51
CA GLY A 751 -6.57 29.61 -61.98
C GLY A 751 -5.41 28.74 -62.51
N SER A 752 -5.48 27.87 -63.55
CA SER A 752 -6.48 27.49 -64.55
C SER A 752 -6.09 26.16 -65.27
N ASN A 753 -7.08 25.46 -65.88
CA ASN A 753 -7.03 24.45 -66.98
C ASN A 753 -6.27 23.10 -66.76
N LYS A 754 -6.72 21.90 -67.17
CA LYS A 754 -7.68 21.43 -68.20
C LYS A 754 -8.05 19.94 -67.97
N ASN A 755 -9.23 19.53 -68.45
CA ASN A 755 -9.64 18.19 -68.93
C ASN A 755 -10.20 17.08 -67.98
N ARG A 756 -11.55 17.01 -67.97
CA ARG A 756 -12.44 15.94 -68.51
C ARG A 756 -12.62 14.57 -67.76
N VAL A 757 -13.89 14.35 -67.36
CA VAL A 757 -14.80 13.19 -67.61
C VAL A 757 -15.21 12.26 -66.42
N LYS A 758 -16.52 12.35 -66.09
CA LYS A 758 -17.56 11.33 -65.69
C LYS A 758 -17.38 10.51 -64.39
N SER A 759 -18.27 10.68 -63.39
CA SER A 759 -19.50 9.88 -63.06
C SER A 759 -19.18 8.48 -62.50
N GLN A 760 -19.79 7.89 -61.46
CA GLN A 760 -21.18 7.92 -60.99
C GLN A 760 -21.27 7.10 -59.67
N ASN A 761 -22.32 7.34 -58.87
CA ASN A 761 -22.70 6.67 -57.60
C ASN A 761 -22.95 5.15 -57.69
N CYS A 762 -22.85 4.44 -56.55
CA CYS A 762 -23.83 3.46 -56.01
C CYS A 762 -23.41 3.00 -54.60
N THR A 763 -24.07 3.40 -53.50
CA THR A 763 -25.21 2.77 -52.76
C THR A 763 -25.11 1.28 -52.39
N ILE A 764 -25.20 1.04 -51.08
CA ILE A 764 -25.31 -0.22 -50.34
C ILE A 764 -26.79 -0.66 -50.26
N LYS A 765 -27.07 -1.97 -50.27
CA LYS A 765 -28.31 -2.55 -49.73
C LYS A 765 -28.08 -3.89 -49.05
N GLU A 766 -28.90 -4.10 -48.02
CA GLU A 766 -29.03 -5.22 -47.07
C GLU A 766 -29.46 -6.56 -47.71
N GLU A 767 -29.17 -7.70 -47.07
CA GLU A 767 -30.16 -8.59 -46.41
C GLU A 767 -29.70 -10.07 -46.19
N VAL A 768 -30.01 -10.58 -44.98
CA VAL A 768 -30.62 -11.90 -44.64
C VAL A 768 -29.81 -13.22 -44.57
N CYS A 769 -29.90 -13.82 -43.36
CA CYS A 769 -29.91 -15.23 -42.89
C CYS A 769 -29.54 -16.41 -43.82
N ARG A 770 -28.69 -17.34 -43.34
CA ARG A 770 -29.05 -18.70 -42.82
C ARG A 770 -27.85 -19.64 -42.59
N LYS A 771 -27.98 -20.42 -41.51
CA LYS A 771 -27.66 -21.87 -41.32
C LYS A 771 -26.22 -22.40 -41.26
N ASP A 772 -26.02 -23.15 -40.16
CA ASP A 772 -25.38 -24.47 -40.00
C ASP A 772 -23.93 -24.66 -40.48
N LEU A 773 -22.99 -24.57 -39.51
CA LEU A 773 -22.11 -25.67 -39.06
C LEU A 773 -21.24 -25.23 -37.87
#